data_AF-A0A6N8SI36-F1
#
_entry.id   AF-A0A6N8SI36-F1
#
_cell.length_a   1.000
_cell.length_b   1.000
_cell.length_c   1.000
_cell.angle_alpha   90.00
_cell.angle_beta   90.00
_cell.angle_gamma   90.00
#
_symmetry.space_group_name_H-M   'P 1'
#
loop_
_entity.id
_entity.type
_entity.pdbx_description
1 polymer ?
#
loop_
_entity_poly.entity_id
_entity_poly.type
_entity_poly.pdbx_seq_one_letter_code
_entity_poly.pdbx_strand_id
1 'polypeptide(L)'
;MTATIAREGSTAVVTVDNPPVNALSQALRQGLVEAVAELDADATVKAVVLICAGRTFIAGADVNEFGKPPQPPHLPDVVAHIEGAKKPWVAAIHGSALGGGLEVALGCAYRVALASASLGLPEVKLGIIPGAGGTVRLPRLIGPAAAVDLVTSGSPVSAKKAEGLGLVDALVDGDLRAGAIGFANGIAEKPLPEPISRRAVPAVESGFWENAEKAVAAKAKREVAPLRALASVRRASEADFSDAMAFERETFLALRGSEQAAALRHVFFAERAAPRPPELAGIAPRDIRSAAVIGGGTMGAGIAAALRDAGLPVVLIERDAAAVERGLVNVRAIYDGSVKRGRMTQAIADERMAGVTGGDDYALLADTDLVIEAVFEDLAVKRAVFEKLSSACRPDAVLATNTSYLDPNAISDGVSHPERFLGLHFFSPAHIMKLLEIVPTGATSPEVLATGFALARLLAKIPVRAGICDGFIGNRILKVTRAQAERLLLSGATPSAVDAALRAFGLPMGPFEAQDLGGLDIAAFQRKAARERGDIPFAPVAERLCALQRFGQKSGGGWYDYQPGDRVPKPSETVAAIIAEEAAGKRQRVWNEADIADAIVLPMVNEATRILEERVALRSADIDLVKIHGYGFPRWRGGPMHYAEARGLGDVVAVLDRLAADGLADPPCDGLRRAAEAGGFSALER
;
A
#
# COMPACT_ATOMS: atom_id res chain seq x y z
N MET A 1 21.52 12.16 25.30
CA MET A 1 20.36 11.82 26.14
C MET A 1 19.12 11.94 25.27
N THR A 2 18.23 10.95 25.28
CA THR A 2 17.03 10.91 24.42
C THR A 2 15.85 11.71 24.97
N ALA A 3 15.92 12.13 26.25
CA ALA A 3 14.99 13.04 26.88
C ALA A 3 15.76 14.04 27.76
N THR A 4 15.30 15.29 27.83
CA THR A 4 15.89 16.36 28.66
C THR A 4 14.79 17.13 29.40
N ILE A 5 15.13 17.70 30.55
CA ILE A 5 14.18 18.44 31.41
C ILE A 5 14.63 19.90 31.50
N ALA A 6 13.74 20.82 31.16
CA ALA A 6 13.91 22.26 31.41
C ALA A 6 12.82 22.76 32.37
N ARG A 7 13.15 23.67 33.29
CA ARG A 7 12.20 24.25 34.25
C ARG A 7 11.83 25.67 33.80
N GLU A 8 10.55 25.91 33.57
CA GLU A 8 9.97 27.16 33.07
C GLU A 8 8.97 27.67 34.11
N GLY A 9 9.47 28.37 35.12
CA GLY A 9 8.68 28.73 36.30
C GLY A 9 8.27 27.48 37.09
N SER A 10 6.96 27.29 37.30
CA SER A 10 6.39 26.11 37.95
C SER A 10 6.09 24.95 37.00
N THR A 11 6.36 25.08 35.71
CA THR A 11 6.15 24.01 34.72
C THR A 11 7.49 23.41 34.30
N ALA A 12 7.60 22.08 34.33
CA ALA A 12 8.74 21.37 33.75
C ALA A 12 8.43 20.95 32.31
N VAL A 13 9.38 21.12 31.39
CA VAL A 13 9.28 20.71 29.99
C VAL A 13 10.22 19.53 29.75
N VAL A 14 9.65 18.34 29.58
CA VAL A 14 10.34 17.12 29.18
C VAL A 14 10.37 17.08 27.66
N THR A 15 11.54 17.32 27.06
CA THR A 15 11.72 17.27 25.61
C THR A 15 12.34 15.94 25.21
N VAL A 16 11.62 15.16 24.42
CA VAL A 16 12.11 13.95 23.76
C VAL A 16 12.80 14.33 22.45
N ASP A 17 14.01 13.84 22.25
CA ASP A 17 14.78 14.02 21.00
C ASP A 17 15.48 12.70 20.65
N ASN A 18 14.81 11.88 19.86
CA ASN A 18 15.32 10.60 19.37
C ASN A 18 15.04 10.44 17.86
N PRO A 19 15.74 11.19 16.99
CA PRO A 19 15.44 11.25 15.57
C PRO A 19 15.55 9.88 14.89
N PRO A 20 14.85 9.65 13.75
CA PRO A 20 14.07 10.64 13.01
C PRO A 20 12.59 10.77 13.42
N VAL A 21 12.08 9.85 14.24
CA VAL A 21 10.64 9.74 14.57
C VAL A 21 10.36 9.63 16.08
N ASN A 22 11.33 9.99 16.91
CA ASN A 22 11.26 9.88 18.37
C ASN A 22 10.90 8.46 18.82
N ALA A 23 11.57 7.47 18.22
CA ALA A 23 11.25 6.06 18.42
C ALA A 23 11.40 5.65 19.89
N LEU A 24 10.51 4.79 20.39
CA LEU A 24 10.49 4.33 21.79
C LEU A 24 11.60 3.31 22.09
N SER A 25 12.85 3.75 22.05
CA SER A 25 14.01 2.97 22.47
C SER A 25 14.00 2.71 23.97
N GLN A 26 14.71 1.69 24.44
CA GLN A 26 14.83 1.35 25.86
C GLN A 26 15.38 2.54 26.65
N ALA A 27 16.37 3.25 26.11
CA ALA A 27 16.93 4.44 26.73
C ALA A 27 15.89 5.56 26.88
N LEU A 28 15.04 5.77 25.88
CA LEU A 28 13.94 6.73 25.97
C LEU A 28 12.88 6.30 26.99
N ARG A 29 12.50 5.01 26.99
CA ARG A 29 11.54 4.46 27.97
C ARG A 29 12.05 4.64 29.41
N GLN A 30 13.32 4.32 29.65
CA GLN A 30 13.97 4.51 30.93
C GLN A 30 14.00 6.00 31.33
N GLY A 31 14.42 6.89 30.42
CA GLY A 31 14.49 8.33 30.69
C GLY A 31 13.13 8.95 31.03
N LEU A 32 12.03 8.46 30.44
CA LEU A 32 10.68 8.92 30.80
C LEU A 32 10.27 8.46 32.21
N VAL A 33 10.60 7.23 32.62
CA VAL A 33 10.34 6.73 33.98
C VAL A 33 11.14 7.51 35.01
N GLU A 34 12.42 7.78 34.73
CA GLU A 34 13.29 8.60 35.58
C GLU A 34 12.77 10.04 35.69
N ALA A 35 12.30 10.63 34.59
CA ALA A 35 11.72 11.97 34.60
C ALA A 35 10.47 12.05 35.48
N VAL A 36 9.61 11.02 35.51
CA VAL A 36 8.48 10.96 36.45
C VAL A 36 8.97 11.01 37.90
N ALA A 37 9.95 10.16 38.24
CA ALA A 37 10.48 10.11 39.60
C ALA A 37 11.15 11.43 40.04
N GLU A 38 11.98 12.03 39.17
CA GLU A 38 12.63 13.31 39.42
C GLU A 38 11.59 14.42 39.62
N LEU A 39 10.65 14.54 38.69
CA LEU A 39 9.70 15.64 38.69
C LEU A 39 8.69 15.50 39.83
N ASP A 40 8.30 14.30 40.23
CA ASP A 40 7.43 14.11 41.40
C ASP A 40 8.10 14.50 42.72
N ALA A 41 9.42 14.39 42.82
CA ALA A 41 10.20 14.78 44.00
C ALA A 41 10.42 16.30 44.09
N ASP A 42 10.39 17.03 42.98
CA ASP A 42 10.70 18.46 42.92
C ASP A 42 9.49 19.34 43.30
N ALA A 43 9.40 19.81 44.55
CA ALA A 43 8.26 20.61 45.01
C ALA A 43 7.99 21.92 44.23
N THR A 44 8.97 22.43 43.46
CA THR A 44 8.83 23.66 42.67
C THR A 44 8.00 23.44 41.40
N VAL A 45 7.98 22.21 40.88
CA VAL A 45 7.21 21.83 39.70
C VAL A 45 5.77 21.54 40.10
N LYS A 46 4.81 22.14 39.39
CA LYS A 46 3.37 21.96 39.56
C LYS A 46 2.71 21.25 38.38
N ALA A 47 3.30 21.34 37.19
CA ALA A 47 2.83 20.65 35.98
C ALA A 47 4.02 20.24 35.09
N VAL A 48 3.80 19.25 34.22
CA VAL A 48 4.82 18.75 33.29
C VAL A 48 4.29 18.81 31.86
N VAL A 49 5.05 19.36 30.93
CA VAL A 49 4.80 19.29 29.49
C VAL A 49 5.73 18.26 28.87
N LEU A 50 5.17 17.23 28.23
CA LEU A 50 5.91 16.29 27.41
C LEU A 50 5.83 16.73 25.95
N ILE A 51 6.95 17.12 25.37
CA ILE A 51 7.06 17.60 23.99
C ILE A 51 8.18 16.85 23.27
N CYS A 52 8.17 16.85 21.94
CA CYS A 52 9.24 16.25 21.14
C CYS A 52 9.95 17.30 20.26
N ALA A 53 11.23 17.07 19.97
CA ALA A 53 11.95 17.76 18.92
C ALA A 53 11.67 17.13 17.54
N GLY A 54 12.09 17.81 16.47
CA GLY A 54 12.00 17.28 15.10
C GLY A 54 10.59 17.34 14.50
N ARG A 55 10.27 16.38 13.63
CA ARG A 55 9.09 16.46 12.74
C ARG A 55 7.82 15.82 13.29
N THR A 56 7.93 15.03 14.34
CA THR A 56 6.81 14.28 14.91
C THR A 56 6.88 14.34 16.43
N PHE A 57 5.76 14.06 17.10
CA PHE A 57 5.77 13.49 18.45
C PHE A 57 6.44 12.09 18.39
N ILE A 58 6.02 11.15 19.22
CA ILE A 58 6.47 9.77 19.18
C ILE A 58 5.69 9.02 18.08
N ALA A 59 6.40 8.47 17.08
CA ALA A 59 5.77 7.85 15.92
C ALA A 59 6.42 6.51 15.52
N GLY A 60 6.73 5.66 16.50
CA GLY A 60 7.16 4.29 16.24
C GLY A 60 7.90 3.61 17.39
N ALA A 61 8.13 2.32 17.22
CA ALA A 61 9.09 1.56 18.00
C ALA A 61 10.49 1.66 17.39
N ASP A 62 11.52 1.43 18.19
CA ASP A 62 12.89 1.41 17.70
C ASP A 62 13.15 0.15 16.86
N VAL A 63 13.47 0.35 15.58
CA VAL A 63 13.79 -0.74 14.64
C VAL A 63 15.03 -1.52 15.07
N ASN A 64 15.96 -0.91 15.81
CA ASN A 64 17.16 -1.56 16.31
C ASN A 64 16.87 -2.58 17.42
N GLU A 65 15.67 -2.55 18.01
CA GLU A 65 15.21 -3.53 18.99
C GLU A 65 14.46 -4.70 18.35
N PHE A 66 14.19 -4.65 17.05
CA PHE A 66 13.45 -5.72 16.38
C PHE A 66 14.31 -6.98 16.31
N GLY A 67 13.71 -8.13 16.63
CA GLY A 67 14.42 -9.41 16.70
C GLY A 67 15.25 -9.63 17.97
N LYS A 68 15.34 -8.64 18.88
CA LYS A 68 16.07 -8.77 20.16
C LYS A 68 15.11 -9.06 21.33
N PRO A 69 15.60 -9.69 22.42
CA PRO A 69 14.82 -9.84 23.64
C PRO A 69 14.37 -8.47 24.19
N PRO A 70 13.09 -8.31 24.57
CA PRO A 70 12.60 -7.04 25.10
C PRO A 70 13.24 -6.72 26.45
N GLN A 71 13.69 -5.47 26.62
CA GLN A 71 14.32 -4.99 27.85
C GLN A 71 13.38 -4.07 28.64
N PRO A 72 13.36 -4.15 29.98
CA PRO A 72 12.62 -3.22 30.83
C PRO A 72 13.26 -1.81 30.83
N PRO A 73 12.48 -0.77 31.16
CA PRO A 73 11.04 -0.79 31.36
C PRO A 73 10.31 -1.05 30.03
N HIS A 74 9.25 -1.83 30.07
CA HIS A 74 8.39 -2.03 28.91
C HIS A 74 7.46 -0.84 28.74
N LEU A 75 6.94 -0.63 27.53
CA LEU A 75 6.06 0.51 27.27
C LEU A 75 4.82 0.59 28.20
N PRO A 76 4.12 -0.50 28.53
CA PRO A 76 3.03 -0.44 29.51
C PRO A 76 3.46 0.15 30.86
N ASP A 77 4.68 -0.15 31.30
CA ASP A 77 5.24 0.35 32.56
C ASP A 77 5.43 1.86 32.47
N VAL A 78 5.99 2.36 31.37
CA VAL A 78 6.18 3.81 31.13
C VAL A 78 4.84 4.55 31.17
N VAL A 79 3.83 4.02 30.47
CA VAL A 79 2.49 4.63 30.45
C VAL A 79 1.88 4.64 31.84
N ALA A 80 2.03 3.55 32.61
CA ALA A 80 1.54 3.48 33.99
C ALA A 80 2.27 4.44 34.94
N HIS A 81 3.58 4.65 34.77
CA HIS A 81 4.33 5.63 35.56
C HIS A 81 3.86 7.07 35.29
N ILE A 82 3.67 7.43 34.01
CA ILE A 82 3.18 8.77 33.64
C ILE A 82 1.76 8.99 34.14
N GLU A 83 0.87 8.00 33.99
CA GLU A 83 -0.52 8.09 34.46
C GLU A 83 -0.63 8.12 35.99
N GLY A 84 0.32 7.50 36.69
CA GLY A 84 0.41 7.50 38.15
C GLY A 84 1.19 8.67 38.75
N ALA A 85 1.71 9.59 37.94
CA ALA A 85 2.48 10.73 38.42
C ALA A 85 1.66 11.63 39.35
N LYS A 86 2.33 12.24 40.34
CA LYS A 86 1.68 13.13 41.32
C LYS A 86 1.31 14.50 40.75
N LYS A 87 1.72 14.79 39.53
CA LYS A 87 1.58 16.08 38.85
C LYS A 87 0.96 15.89 37.47
N PRO A 88 0.19 16.86 36.96
CA PRO A 88 -0.43 16.72 35.65
C PRO A 88 0.64 16.76 34.56
N TRP A 89 0.72 15.67 33.78
CA TRP A 89 1.47 15.63 32.53
C TRP A 89 0.58 16.05 31.37
N VAL A 90 1.08 16.95 30.51
CA VAL A 90 0.42 17.45 29.30
C VAL A 90 1.24 17.00 28.10
N ALA A 91 0.68 16.12 27.26
CA ALA A 91 1.30 15.76 25.98
C ALA A 91 1.09 16.90 24.97
N ALA A 92 2.18 17.51 24.50
CA ALA A 92 2.17 18.54 23.48
C ALA A 92 2.51 17.93 22.11
N ILE A 93 1.51 17.80 21.24
CA ILE A 93 1.57 16.95 20.05
C ILE A 93 1.70 17.79 18.77
N HIS A 94 2.81 17.60 18.05
CA HIS A 94 2.98 18.02 16.66
C HIS A 94 3.27 16.82 15.75
N GLY A 95 3.09 17.01 14.45
CA GLY A 95 3.31 15.94 13.46
C GLY A 95 2.49 14.71 13.79
N SER A 96 3.13 13.55 13.95
CA SER A 96 2.44 12.28 14.19
C SER A 96 2.63 11.77 15.62
N ALA A 97 1.55 11.38 16.29
CA ALA A 97 1.54 10.57 17.51
C ALA A 97 0.90 9.22 17.20
N LEU A 98 1.73 8.21 16.90
CA LEU A 98 1.27 6.93 16.36
C LEU A 98 1.70 5.74 17.21
N GLY A 99 0.79 4.79 17.34
CA GLY A 99 0.98 3.55 18.08
C GLY A 99 1.39 3.82 19.52
N GLY A 100 2.51 3.25 19.95
CA GLY A 100 3.07 3.49 21.29
C GLY A 100 3.23 4.97 21.68
N GLY A 101 3.41 5.88 20.72
CA GLY A 101 3.44 7.31 21.01
C GLY A 101 2.10 7.89 21.43
N LEU A 102 1.01 7.42 20.83
CA LEU A 102 -0.33 7.75 21.30
C LEU A 102 -0.60 7.06 22.65
N GLU A 103 -0.11 5.84 22.86
CA GLU A 103 -0.24 5.17 24.17
C GLU A 103 0.46 5.92 25.30
N VAL A 104 1.64 6.52 25.05
CA VAL A 104 2.30 7.45 25.98
C VAL A 104 1.45 8.69 26.24
N ALA A 105 0.88 9.29 25.19
CA ALA A 105 0.01 10.46 25.34
C ALA A 105 -1.31 10.15 26.08
N LEU A 106 -1.81 8.91 25.99
CA LEU A 106 -2.92 8.41 26.79
C LEU A 106 -2.55 8.21 28.26
N GLY A 107 -1.26 8.04 28.58
CA GLY A 107 -0.77 8.07 29.96
C GLY A 107 -0.76 9.47 30.57
N CYS A 108 -0.67 10.53 29.75
CA CYS A 108 -0.73 11.91 30.24
C CYS A 108 -2.13 12.29 30.74
N ALA A 109 -2.20 13.22 31.68
CA ALA A 109 -3.47 13.76 32.17
C ALA A 109 -4.23 14.51 31.05
N TYR A 110 -3.50 15.31 30.26
CA TYR A 110 -4.03 16.12 29.17
C TYR A 110 -3.21 15.95 27.89
N ARG A 111 -3.83 16.24 26.74
CA ARG A 111 -3.24 16.26 25.40
C ARG A 111 -3.62 17.56 24.70
N VAL A 112 -2.62 18.32 24.28
CA VAL A 112 -2.81 19.49 23.41
C VAL A 112 -2.10 19.26 22.09
N ALA A 113 -2.63 19.79 20.98
CA ALA A 113 -2.08 19.50 19.67
C ALA A 113 -2.09 20.69 18.71
N LEU A 114 -1.13 20.75 17.81
CA LEU A 114 -1.24 21.63 16.63
C LEU A 114 -2.32 21.10 15.69
N ALA A 115 -3.02 21.98 14.98
CA ALA A 115 -4.06 21.60 14.01
C ALA A 115 -3.56 20.65 12.91
N SER A 116 -2.26 20.73 12.58
CA SER A 116 -1.60 19.88 11.58
C SER A 116 -1.23 18.47 12.11
N ALA A 117 -1.48 18.18 13.39
CA ALA A 117 -1.10 16.91 13.98
C ALA A 117 -2.04 15.77 13.56
N SER A 118 -1.53 14.55 13.65
CA SER A 118 -2.26 13.31 13.35
C SER A 118 -2.01 12.26 14.44
N LEU A 119 -3.09 11.61 14.89
CA LEU A 119 -3.09 10.69 16.02
C LEU A 119 -3.72 9.36 15.62
N GLY A 120 -3.16 8.22 16.03
CA GLY A 120 -3.78 6.93 15.76
C GLY A 120 -3.00 5.72 16.26
N LEU A 121 -3.64 4.56 16.17
CA LEU A 121 -3.09 3.26 16.57
C LEU A 121 -3.04 2.31 15.35
N PRO A 122 -1.99 2.41 14.50
CA PRO A 122 -1.91 1.70 13.22
C PRO A 122 -1.43 0.24 13.33
N GLU A 123 -1.32 -0.34 14.52
CA GLU A 123 -0.74 -1.66 14.80
C GLU A 123 -1.34 -2.77 13.94
N VAL A 124 -2.64 -2.72 13.65
CA VAL A 124 -3.31 -3.70 12.80
C VAL A 124 -2.73 -3.77 11.39
N LYS A 125 -2.13 -2.68 10.89
CA LYS A 125 -1.41 -2.66 9.60
C LYS A 125 -0.11 -3.47 9.62
N LEU A 126 0.38 -3.84 10.80
CA LEU A 126 1.54 -4.69 11.03
C LEU A 126 1.15 -6.09 11.57
N GLY A 127 -0.14 -6.43 11.52
CA GLY A 127 -0.66 -7.72 11.99
C GLY A 127 -0.66 -7.88 13.51
N ILE A 128 -0.60 -6.78 14.26
CA ILE A 128 -0.62 -6.76 15.73
C ILE A 128 -1.71 -5.81 16.23
N ILE A 129 -1.89 -5.72 17.55
CA ILE A 129 -2.78 -4.75 18.19
C ILE A 129 -1.94 -3.77 19.03
N PRO A 130 -2.50 -2.65 19.54
CA PRO A 130 -1.86 -1.86 20.58
C PRO A 130 -1.48 -2.75 21.77
N GLY A 131 -0.34 -2.46 22.41
CA GLY A 131 0.26 -3.36 23.39
C GLY A 131 0.73 -2.70 24.68
N ALA A 132 0.40 -1.42 24.89
CA ALA A 132 0.66 -0.64 26.10
C ALA A 132 -0.60 0.07 26.63
N GLY A 133 -1.75 -0.58 26.45
CA GLY A 133 -3.06 -0.19 26.96
C GLY A 133 -3.86 0.68 26.01
N GLY A 134 -3.47 0.82 24.74
CA GLY A 134 -4.25 1.58 23.75
C GLY A 134 -5.68 1.05 23.58
N THR A 135 -5.88 -0.28 23.52
CA THR A 135 -7.22 -0.87 23.41
C THR A 135 -8.03 -0.76 24.71
N VAL A 136 -7.36 -0.50 25.83
CA VAL A 136 -7.98 -0.41 27.16
C VAL A 136 -8.33 1.03 27.54
N ARG A 137 -7.42 1.98 27.27
CA ARG A 137 -7.59 3.39 27.63
C ARG A 137 -8.49 4.16 26.66
N LEU A 138 -8.43 3.86 25.36
CA LEU A 138 -9.29 4.56 24.39
C LEU A 138 -10.79 4.43 24.67
N PRO A 139 -11.38 3.24 24.90
CA PRO A 139 -12.82 3.16 25.16
C PRO A 139 -13.24 3.89 26.45
N ARG A 140 -12.33 4.07 27.41
CA ARG A 140 -12.54 4.88 28.63
C ARG A 140 -12.44 6.39 28.40
N LEU A 141 -11.72 6.81 27.34
CA LEU A 141 -11.52 8.22 27.01
C LEU A 141 -12.54 8.74 25.99
N ILE A 142 -12.72 8.02 24.88
CA ILE A 142 -13.49 8.48 23.71
C ILE A 142 -14.70 7.59 23.39
N GLY A 143 -15.00 6.64 24.27
CA GLY A 143 -16.09 5.69 24.12
C GLY A 143 -15.77 4.51 23.18
N PRO A 144 -16.51 3.39 23.29
CA PRO A 144 -16.23 2.16 22.54
C PRO A 144 -16.30 2.31 21.01
N ALA A 145 -17.28 3.05 20.49
CA ALA A 145 -17.46 3.20 19.04
C ALA A 145 -16.25 3.85 18.35
N ALA A 146 -15.77 4.97 18.89
CA ALA A 146 -14.61 5.66 18.34
C ALA A 146 -13.31 4.88 18.57
N ALA A 147 -13.19 4.18 19.71
CA ALA A 147 -12.06 3.29 19.97
C ALA A 147 -11.98 2.15 18.95
N VAL A 148 -13.11 1.46 18.68
CA VAL A 148 -13.19 0.40 17.67
C VAL A 148 -12.76 0.91 16.30
N ASP A 149 -13.27 2.06 15.84
CA ASP A 149 -12.88 2.63 14.55
C ASP A 149 -11.37 2.90 14.48
N LEU A 150 -10.80 3.51 15.52
CA LEU A 150 -9.38 3.88 15.55
C LEU A 150 -8.45 2.65 15.54
N VAL A 151 -8.73 1.64 16.38
CA VAL A 151 -7.84 0.47 16.53
C VAL A 151 -8.01 -0.57 15.44
N THR A 152 -9.22 -0.78 14.93
CA THR A 152 -9.49 -1.84 13.93
C THR A 152 -9.19 -1.38 12.51
N SER A 153 -9.32 -0.07 12.23
CA SER A 153 -8.97 0.49 10.92
C SER A 153 -7.47 0.79 10.81
N GLY A 154 -6.81 1.08 11.94
CA GLY A 154 -5.44 1.57 12.01
C GLY A 154 -5.22 2.90 11.28
N SER A 155 -6.29 3.65 11.01
CA SER A 155 -6.23 4.90 10.25
C SER A 155 -6.10 6.09 11.20
N PRO A 156 -5.06 6.93 11.06
CA PRO A 156 -4.93 8.11 11.90
C PRO A 156 -6.07 9.11 11.68
N VAL A 157 -6.41 9.86 12.74
CA VAL A 157 -7.35 10.99 12.70
C VAL A 157 -6.59 12.31 12.74
N SER A 158 -7.18 13.37 12.17
CA SER A 158 -6.65 14.73 12.30
C SER A 158 -6.83 15.26 13.72
N ALA A 159 -6.01 16.22 14.13
CA ALA A 159 -6.12 16.86 15.43
C ALA A 159 -7.53 17.43 15.70
N LYS A 160 -8.16 18.03 14.69
CA LYS A 160 -9.54 18.54 14.79
C LYS A 160 -10.58 17.43 15.06
N LYS A 161 -10.46 16.28 14.37
CA LYS A 161 -11.33 15.13 14.65
C LYS A 161 -11.03 14.55 16.03
N ALA A 162 -9.76 14.50 16.43
CA ALA A 162 -9.33 14.02 17.75
C ALA A 162 -9.89 14.91 18.88
N GLU A 163 -9.91 16.23 18.72
CA GLU A 163 -10.53 17.16 19.67
C GLU A 163 -12.04 16.92 19.78
N GLY A 164 -12.73 16.81 18.64
CA GLY A 164 -14.18 16.51 18.64
C GLY A 164 -14.55 15.15 19.24
N LEU A 165 -13.61 14.21 19.34
CA LEU A 165 -13.78 12.92 20.00
C LEU A 165 -13.41 12.94 21.50
N GLY A 166 -12.79 14.02 21.99
CA GLY A 166 -12.20 14.07 23.34
C GLY A 166 -10.86 13.35 23.48
N LEU A 167 -10.20 12.98 22.37
CA LEU A 167 -8.84 12.44 22.38
C LEU A 167 -7.79 13.54 22.60
N VAL A 168 -8.05 14.74 22.08
CA VAL A 168 -7.26 15.95 22.32
C VAL A 168 -8.11 16.91 23.14
N ASP A 169 -7.53 17.49 24.19
CA ASP A 169 -8.22 18.39 25.13
C ASP A 169 -8.29 19.82 24.59
N ALA A 170 -7.28 20.27 23.83
CA ALA A 170 -7.30 21.57 23.17
C ALA A 170 -6.35 21.63 21.96
N LEU A 171 -6.75 22.37 20.93
CA LEU A 171 -5.84 22.80 19.87
C LEU A 171 -5.01 24.03 20.29
N VAL A 172 -3.74 24.04 19.90
CA VAL A 172 -2.82 25.16 20.09
C VAL A 172 -2.55 25.82 18.74
N ASP A 173 -2.73 27.14 18.71
CA ASP A 173 -2.33 27.99 17.58
C ASP A 173 -0.89 28.51 17.78
N GLY A 174 -0.11 28.56 16.70
CA GLY A 174 1.25 29.12 16.73
C GLY A 174 2.28 28.20 17.40
N ASP A 175 3.01 28.73 18.38
CA ASP A 175 4.11 28.02 19.04
C ASP A 175 3.60 26.97 20.03
N LEU A 176 3.85 25.69 19.73
CA LEU A 176 3.35 24.57 20.53
C LEU A 176 3.89 24.59 21.96
N ARG A 177 5.17 24.95 22.17
CA ARG A 177 5.78 24.95 23.50
C ARG A 177 5.14 26.00 24.40
N ALA A 178 5.03 27.24 23.92
CA ALA A 178 4.40 28.33 24.65
C ALA A 178 2.93 28.03 24.94
N GLY A 179 2.17 27.52 23.96
CA GLY A 179 0.78 27.15 24.15
C GLY A 179 0.58 26.01 25.15
N ALA A 180 1.43 24.97 25.11
CA ALA A 180 1.38 23.86 26.05
C ALA A 180 1.76 24.28 27.48
N ILE A 181 2.76 25.15 27.66
CA ILE A 181 3.12 25.73 28.96
C ILE A 181 1.97 26.60 29.48
N GLY A 182 1.35 27.42 28.62
CA GLY A 182 0.18 28.21 28.96
C GLY A 182 -0.98 27.34 29.47
N PHE A 183 -1.27 26.25 28.75
CA PHE A 183 -2.27 25.25 29.17
C PHE A 183 -1.90 24.62 30.51
N ALA A 184 -0.64 24.17 30.68
CA ALA A 184 -0.14 23.55 31.90
C ALA A 184 -0.25 24.48 33.12
N ASN A 185 0.13 25.75 32.97
CA ASN A 185 -0.02 26.76 34.02
C ASN A 185 -1.50 26.98 34.40
N GLY A 186 -2.41 26.94 33.43
CA GLY A 186 -3.86 27.06 33.65
C GLY A 186 -4.51 25.87 34.37
N ILE A 187 -3.82 24.73 34.46
CA ILE A 187 -4.29 23.52 35.16
C ILE A 187 -3.43 23.15 36.38
N ALA A 188 -2.31 23.84 36.62
CA ALA A 188 -1.32 23.51 37.65
C ALA A 188 -1.89 23.46 39.08
N GLU A 189 -2.85 24.33 39.39
CA GLU A 189 -3.49 24.40 40.72
C GLU A 189 -4.86 23.69 40.76
N LYS A 190 -5.28 23.05 39.66
CA LYS A 190 -6.52 22.27 39.62
C LYS A 190 -6.27 20.86 40.16
N PRO A 191 -7.29 20.21 40.75
CA PRO A 191 -7.20 18.80 41.08
C PRO A 191 -6.86 17.98 39.83
N LEU A 192 -6.01 16.96 40.01
CA LEU A 192 -5.71 16.01 38.94
C LEU A 192 -7.02 15.39 38.42
N PRO A 193 -7.21 15.29 37.10
CA PRO A 193 -8.34 14.55 36.57
C PRO A 193 -8.21 13.07 36.97
N GLU A 194 -9.34 12.38 37.04
CA GLU A 194 -9.31 10.93 37.24
C GLU A 194 -8.49 10.26 36.12
N PRO A 195 -7.48 9.43 36.47
CA PRO A 195 -6.69 8.68 35.49
C PRO A 195 -7.58 7.88 34.55
N ILE A 196 -7.21 7.78 33.28
CA ILE A 196 -8.03 7.09 32.28
C ILE A 196 -8.26 5.64 32.70
N SER A 197 -7.27 4.99 33.31
CA SER A 197 -7.35 3.62 33.83
C SER A 197 -8.44 3.40 34.88
N ARG A 198 -8.89 4.44 35.59
CA ARG A 198 -9.94 4.36 36.63
C ARG A 198 -11.32 4.75 36.12
N ARG A 199 -11.42 5.37 34.93
CA ARG A 199 -12.71 5.76 34.34
C ARG A 199 -13.50 4.52 33.91
N ALA A 200 -14.81 4.58 34.11
CA ALA A 200 -15.72 3.59 33.58
C ALA A 200 -15.78 3.66 32.05
N VAL A 201 -15.93 2.51 31.39
CA VAL A 201 -16.24 2.48 29.96
C VAL A 201 -17.74 2.76 29.78
N PRO A 202 -18.15 3.72 28.94
CA PRO A 202 -19.56 3.94 28.64
C PRO A 202 -20.22 2.67 28.09
N ALA A 203 -21.44 2.38 28.56
CA ALA A 203 -22.22 1.24 28.08
C ALA A 203 -22.58 1.41 26.60
N VAL A 204 -22.63 0.29 25.87
CA VAL A 204 -23.07 0.24 24.47
C VAL A 204 -24.45 -0.39 24.39
N GLU A 205 -25.17 -0.07 23.32
CA GLU A 205 -26.47 -0.68 23.04
C GLU A 205 -26.36 -2.19 22.73
N SER A 206 -27.46 -2.92 22.95
CA SER A 206 -27.54 -4.33 22.59
C SER A 206 -27.31 -4.52 21.08
N GLY A 207 -26.49 -5.50 20.70
CA GLY A 207 -26.14 -5.76 19.30
C GLY A 207 -24.95 -4.95 18.77
N PHE A 208 -24.39 -4.01 19.55
CA PHE A 208 -23.24 -3.19 19.11
C PHE A 208 -22.04 -4.06 18.71
N TRP A 209 -21.65 -5.02 19.56
CA TRP A 209 -20.46 -5.83 19.32
C TRP A 209 -20.63 -6.76 18.12
N GLU A 210 -21.80 -7.35 17.95
CA GLU A 210 -22.14 -8.21 16.82
C GLU A 210 -22.11 -7.44 15.50
N ASN A 211 -22.61 -6.19 15.50
CA ASN A 211 -22.55 -5.30 14.35
C ASN A 211 -21.12 -4.84 14.05
N ALA A 212 -20.35 -4.50 15.09
CA ALA A 212 -18.95 -4.14 14.95
C ALA A 212 -18.13 -5.31 14.39
N GLU A 213 -18.36 -6.53 14.86
CA GLU A 213 -17.68 -7.73 14.38
C GLU A 213 -17.96 -7.99 12.90
N LYS A 214 -19.23 -7.92 12.46
CA LYS A 214 -19.59 -8.03 11.05
C LYS A 214 -18.91 -6.97 10.19
N ALA A 215 -18.90 -5.71 10.65
CA ALA A 215 -18.30 -4.59 9.93
C ALA A 215 -16.76 -4.72 9.85
N VAL A 216 -16.11 -5.14 10.92
CA VAL A 216 -14.66 -5.37 10.97
C VAL A 216 -14.29 -6.57 10.11
N ALA A 217 -14.99 -7.70 10.21
CA ALA A 217 -14.75 -8.90 9.41
C ALA A 217 -14.84 -8.61 7.90
N ALA A 218 -15.83 -7.82 7.47
CA ALA A 218 -15.99 -7.42 6.08
C ALA A 218 -14.81 -6.58 5.55
N LYS A 219 -14.14 -5.82 6.42
CA LYS A 219 -13.00 -4.96 6.05
C LYS A 219 -11.63 -5.60 6.26
N ALA A 220 -11.53 -6.59 7.15
CA ALA A 220 -10.28 -7.22 7.55
C ALA A 220 -9.64 -8.06 6.43
N LYS A 221 -10.40 -8.48 5.41
CA LYS A 221 -9.87 -9.22 4.25
C LYS A 221 -9.02 -10.45 4.65
N ARG A 222 -9.50 -11.19 5.66
CA ARG A 222 -8.84 -12.36 6.30
C ARG A 222 -7.63 -12.03 7.20
N GLU A 223 -7.31 -10.77 7.43
CA GLU A 223 -6.38 -10.36 8.49
C GLU A 223 -7.01 -10.63 9.86
N VAL A 224 -6.23 -11.25 10.76
CA VAL A 224 -6.71 -11.64 12.09
C VAL A 224 -6.66 -10.47 13.09
N ALA A 225 -5.65 -9.62 12.98
CA ALA A 225 -5.40 -8.54 13.92
C ALA A 225 -6.58 -7.56 14.15
N PRO A 226 -7.34 -7.13 13.11
CA PRO A 226 -8.49 -6.24 13.32
C PRO A 226 -9.58 -6.84 14.23
N LEU A 227 -9.90 -8.12 14.08
CA LEU A 227 -10.89 -8.80 14.92
C LEU A 227 -10.37 -9.00 16.35
N ARG A 228 -9.07 -9.25 16.51
CA ARG A 228 -8.42 -9.33 17.83
C ARG A 228 -8.35 -7.96 18.52
N ALA A 229 -8.19 -6.87 17.78
CA ALA A 229 -8.27 -5.51 18.29
C ALA A 229 -9.68 -5.21 18.81
N LEU A 230 -10.70 -5.57 18.03
CA LEU A 230 -12.11 -5.46 18.45
C LEU A 230 -12.38 -6.25 19.73
N ALA A 231 -11.92 -7.51 19.80
CA ALA A 231 -12.07 -8.33 20.99
C ALA A 231 -11.39 -7.71 22.23
N SER A 232 -10.24 -7.03 22.04
CA SER A 232 -9.54 -6.37 23.15
C SER A 232 -10.28 -5.12 23.63
N VAL A 233 -10.86 -4.34 22.73
CA VAL A 233 -11.74 -3.21 23.09
C VAL A 233 -13.02 -3.69 23.78
N ARG A 234 -13.62 -4.79 23.31
CA ARG A 234 -14.77 -5.43 23.97
C ARG A 234 -14.42 -5.90 25.38
N ARG A 235 -13.29 -6.59 25.54
CA ARG A 235 -12.81 -7.02 26.85
C ARG A 235 -12.60 -5.84 27.79
N ALA A 236 -12.09 -4.72 27.28
CA ALA A 236 -11.92 -3.49 28.05
C ALA A 236 -13.25 -2.89 28.56
N SER A 237 -14.36 -3.14 27.88
CA SER A 237 -15.72 -2.75 28.29
C SER A 237 -16.40 -3.73 29.26
N GLU A 238 -16.04 -5.01 29.21
CA GLU A 238 -16.73 -6.09 29.94
C GLU A 238 -15.97 -6.59 31.18
N ALA A 239 -14.70 -6.20 31.35
CA ALA A 239 -13.84 -6.63 32.45
C ALA A 239 -13.11 -5.47 33.13
N ASP A 240 -12.59 -5.75 34.32
CA ASP A 240 -11.78 -4.82 35.08
C ASP A 240 -10.48 -4.44 34.33
N PHE A 241 -9.93 -3.28 34.66
CA PHE A 241 -8.79 -2.71 33.94
C PHE A 241 -7.58 -3.65 33.87
N SER A 242 -7.24 -4.32 34.98
CA SER A 242 -6.10 -5.25 35.05
C SER A 242 -6.30 -6.45 34.11
N ASP A 243 -7.50 -7.03 34.09
CA ASP A 243 -7.83 -8.16 33.23
C ASP A 243 -7.82 -7.77 31.75
N ALA A 244 -8.31 -6.58 31.43
CA ALA A 244 -8.28 -6.05 30.07
C ALA A 244 -6.84 -5.78 29.59
N MET A 245 -5.98 -5.22 30.45
CA MET A 245 -4.56 -5.03 30.16
C MET A 245 -3.84 -6.36 29.95
N ALA A 246 -4.12 -7.38 30.77
CA ALA A 246 -3.56 -8.72 30.61
C ALA A 246 -3.98 -9.36 29.28
N PHE A 247 -5.27 -9.26 28.94
CA PHE A 247 -5.81 -9.79 27.67
C PHE A 247 -5.22 -9.10 26.44
N GLU A 248 -5.08 -7.76 26.46
CA GLU A 248 -4.41 -7.01 25.40
C GLU A 248 -2.96 -7.51 25.26
N ARG A 249 -2.24 -7.65 26.37
CA ARG A 249 -0.83 -8.06 26.35
C ARG A 249 -0.65 -9.46 25.80
N GLU A 250 -1.47 -10.42 26.24
CA GLU A 250 -1.46 -11.78 25.73
C GLU A 250 -1.75 -11.80 24.22
N THR A 251 -2.80 -11.08 23.80
CA THR A 251 -3.20 -11.00 22.39
C THR A 251 -2.11 -10.36 21.52
N PHE A 252 -1.47 -9.29 22.01
CA PHE A 252 -0.33 -8.66 21.33
C PHE A 252 0.81 -9.65 21.11
N LEU A 253 1.21 -10.38 22.15
CA LEU A 253 2.34 -11.32 22.09
C LEU A 253 2.04 -12.49 21.14
N ALA A 254 0.82 -13.04 21.19
CA ALA A 254 0.37 -14.10 20.28
C ALA A 254 0.41 -13.64 18.81
N LEU A 255 -0.13 -12.45 18.52
CA LEU A 255 -0.13 -11.90 17.16
C LEU A 255 1.27 -11.56 16.66
N ARG A 256 2.14 -11.01 17.52
CA ARG A 256 3.50 -10.61 17.15
C ARG A 256 4.31 -11.76 16.53
N GLY A 257 4.11 -12.97 17.04
CA GLY A 257 4.74 -14.22 16.57
C GLY A 257 4.05 -14.89 15.38
N SER A 258 2.94 -14.34 14.86
CA SER A 258 2.19 -14.94 13.76
C SER A 258 2.83 -14.70 12.39
N GLU A 259 2.56 -15.61 11.44
CA GLU A 259 2.96 -15.48 10.04
C GLU A 259 2.39 -14.20 9.40
N GLN A 260 1.12 -13.86 9.68
CA GLN A 260 0.52 -12.63 9.15
C GLN A 260 1.27 -11.37 9.62
N ALA A 261 1.70 -11.33 10.89
CA ALA A 261 2.47 -10.20 11.38
C ALA A 261 3.87 -10.15 10.77
N ALA A 262 4.52 -11.29 10.53
CA ALA A 262 5.79 -11.33 9.79
C ALA A 262 5.66 -10.79 8.36
N ALA A 263 4.64 -11.27 7.63
CA ALA A 263 4.30 -10.83 6.29
C ALA A 263 3.95 -9.33 6.21
N LEU A 264 3.08 -8.83 7.09
CA LEU A 264 2.68 -7.42 7.08
C LEU A 264 3.84 -6.48 7.43
N ARG A 265 4.75 -6.90 8.33
CA ARG A 265 5.99 -6.16 8.60
C ARG A 265 6.92 -6.17 7.39
N HIS A 266 7.09 -7.30 6.71
CA HIS A 266 7.85 -7.37 5.45
C HIS A 266 7.32 -6.35 4.44
N VAL A 267 6.02 -6.35 4.17
CA VAL A 267 5.38 -5.39 3.25
C VAL A 267 5.61 -3.95 3.71
N PHE A 268 5.45 -3.65 5.00
CA PHE A 268 5.67 -2.31 5.53
C PHE A 268 7.10 -1.79 5.28
N PHE A 269 8.10 -2.63 5.52
CA PHE A 269 9.50 -2.25 5.27
C PHE A 269 9.79 -2.13 3.78
N ALA A 270 9.26 -3.04 2.95
CA ALA A 270 9.36 -2.96 1.50
C ALA A 270 8.75 -1.65 0.96
N GLU A 271 7.51 -1.31 1.38
CA GLU A 271 6.82 -0.07 0.99
C GLU A 271 7.61 1.19 1.39
N ARG A 272 8.29 1.17 2.54
CA ARG A 272 9.13 2.29 3.00
C ARG A 272 10.46 2.40 2.27
N ALA A 273 11.04 1.28 1.85
CA ALA A 273 12.31 1.24 1.15
C ALA A 273 12.18 1.55 -0.35
N ALA A 274 11.08 1.12 -0.97
CA ALA A 274 10.83 1.25 -2.41
C ALA A 274 11.07 2.67 -2.98
N PRO A 275 10.62 3.77 -2.35
CA PRO A 275 10.82 5.12 -2.89
C PRO A 275 12.25 5.66 -2.85
N ARG A 276 13.18 4.97 -2.19
CA ARG A 276 14.58 5.39 -2.01
C ARG A 276 15.49 4.19 -2.23
N PRO A 277 15.57 3.70 -3.47
CA PRO A 277 16.38 2.53 -3.77
C PRO A 277 17.88 2.86 -3.54
N PRO A 278 18.68 1.94 -2.96
CA PRO A 278 20.07 2.22 -2.58
C PRO A 278 20.96 2.73 -3.73
N GLU A 279 20.72 2.25 -4.95
CA GLU A 279 21.46 2.64 -6.14
C GLU A 279 21.25 4.10 -6.56
N LEU A 280 20.25 4.79 -5.99
CA LEU A 280 19.99 6.22 -6.20
C LEU A 280 20.39 7.09 -4.99
N ALA A 281 21.06 6.51 -3.99
CA ALA A 281 21.50 7.26 -2.82
C ALA A 281 22.44 8.42 -3.23
N GLY A 282 22.09 9.64 -2.81
CA GLY A 282 22.87 10.85 -3.10
C GLY A 282 22.62 11.48 -4.47
N ILE A 283 21.80 10.86 -5.33
CA ILE A 283 21.44 11.44 -6.63
C ILE A 283 20.24 12.38 -6.45
N ALA A 284 20.41 13.65 -6.81
CA ALA A 284 19.33 14.63 -6.80
C ALA A 284 18.42 14.42 -8.01
N PRO A 285 17.08 14.34 -7.84
CA PRO A 285 16.13 14.33 -8.95
C PRO A 285 16.01 15.73 -9.57
N ARG A 286 15.53 15.81 -10.82
CA ARG A 286 15.07 17.07 -11.42
C ARG A 286 13.80 17.55 -10.75
N ASP A 287 13.65 18.88 -10.70
CA ASP A 287 12.41 19.51 -10.25
C ASP A 287 11.31 19.31 -11.31
N ILE A 288 10.14 18.84 -10.86
CA ILE A 288 8.94 18.73 -11.70
C ILE A 288 7.91 19.73 -11.18
N ARG A 289 7.68 20.80 -11.94
CA ARG A 289 6.72 21.87 -11.63
C ARG A 289 5.56 21.90 -12.61
N SER A 290 5.73 21.31 -13.80
CA SER A 290 4.70 21.15 -14.83
C SER A 290 4.79 19.77 -15.47
N ALA A 291 3.65 19.25 -15.92
CA ALA A 291 3.59 17.97 -16.61
C ALA A 291 2.71 18.03 -17.86
N ALA A 292 2.92 17.11 -18.79
CA ALA A 292 2.03 16.89 -19.92
C ALA A 292 1.73 15.40 -20.11
N VAL A 293 0.58 15.11 -20.69
CA VAL A 293 0.14 13.76 -21.06
C VAL A 293 -0.25 13.75 -22.53
N ILE A 294 0.30 12.80 -23.29
CA ILE A 294 -0.04 12.63 -24.70
C ILE A 294 -1.07 11.50 -24.83
N GLY A 295 -2.28 11.86 -25.27
CA GLY A 295 -3.45 10.99 -25.34
C GLY A 295 -4.37 11.12 -24.11
N GLY A 296 -5.65 11.42 -24.34
CA GLY A 296 -6.72 11.62 -23.35
C GLY A 296 -7.66 10.43 -23.22
N GLY A 297 -7.26 9.24 -23.67
CA GLY A 297 -7.97 7.99 -23.41
C GLY A 297 -7.99 7.61 -21.92
N THR A 298 -8.47 6.40 -21.59
CA THR A 298 -8.65 5.96 -20.20
C THR A 298 -7.36 6.07 -19.35
N MET A 299 -6.22 5.65 -19.89
CA MET A 299 -4.94 5.73 -19.17
C MET A 299 -4.47 7.18 -19.03
N GLY A 300 -4.43 7.94 -20.12
CA GLY A 300 -3.96 9.31 -20.09
C GLY A 300 -4.82 10.23 -19.21
N ALA A 301 -6.15 10.10 -19.25
CA ALA A 301 -7.03 10.83 -18.35
C ALA A 301 -6.77 10.48 -16.87
N GLY A 302 -6.51 9.21 -16.57
CA GLY A 302 -6.15 8.77 -15.22
C GLY A 302 -4.78 9.29 -14.75
N ILE A 303 -3.79 9.36 -15.64
CA ILE A 303 -2.46 9.92 -15.36
C ILE A 303 -2.57 11.43 -15.14
N ALA A 304 -3.28 12.14 -16.01
CA ALA A 304 -3.55 13.57 -15.87
C ALA A 304 -4.23 13.90 -14.53
N ALA A 305 -5.25 13.12 -14.15
CA ALA A 305 -5.92 13.29 -12.86
C ALA A 305 -4.97 13.07 -11.67
N ALA A 306 -4.09 12.04 -11.74
CA ALA A 306 -3.10 11.77 -10.70
C ALA A 306 -2.08 12.91 -10.54
N LEU A 307 -1.58 13.46 -11.65
CA LEU A 307 -0.65 14.60 -11.67
C LEU A 307 -1.29 15.86 -11.09
N ARG A 308 -2.54 16.14 -11.46
CA ARG A 308 -3.33 17.27 -10.92
C ARG A 308 -3.62 17.12 -9.43
N ASP A 309 -3.97 15.92 -8.96
CA ASP A 309 -4.21 15.67 -7.55
C ASP A 309 -2.96 15.95 -6.69
N ALA A 310 -1.77 15.73 -7.26
CA ALA A 310 -0.50 16.08 -6.66
C ALA A 310 -0.09 17.56 -6.84
N GLY A 311 -0.92 18.38 -7.49
CA GLY A 311 -0.75 19.82 -7.61
C GLY A 311 -0.01 20.31 -8.87
N LEU A 312 0.39 19.42 -9.79
CA LEU A 312 1.13 19.80 -11.00
C LEU A 312 0.17 20.30 -12.09
N PRO A 313 0.33 21.50 -12.67
CA PRO A 313 -0.41 21.89 -13.89
C PRO A 313 -0.15 20.88 -15.01
N VAL A 314 -1.21 20.52 -15.75
CA VAL A 314 -1.16 19.48 -16.78
C VAL A 314 -1.58 20.01 -18.13
N VAL A 315 -0.75 19.79 -19.15
CA VAL A 315 -1.15 19.92 -20.55
C VAL A 315 -1.58 18.55 -21.10
N LEU A 316 -2.78 18.44 -21.65
CA LEU A 316 -3.28 17.23 -22.30
C LEU A 316 -3.25 17.42 -23.81
N ILE A 317 -2.34 16.71 -24.49
CA ILE A 317 -2.21 16.77 -25.95
C ILE A 317 -2.98 15.62 -26.60
N GLU A 318 -3.80 15.94 -27.59
CA GLU A 318 -4.52 15.00 -28.43
C GLU A 318 -4.27 15.26 -29.91
N ARG A 319 -4.75 14.36 -30.78
CA ARG A 319 -4.47 14.44 -32.22
C ARG A 319 -5.21 15.58 -32.95
N ASP A 320 -6.35 15.99 -32.40
CA ASP A 320 -7.28 16.98 -32.98
C ASP A 320 -8.19 17.56 -31.89
N ALA A 321 -8.80 18.72 -32.15
CA ALA A 321 -9.70 19.40 -31.23
C ALA A 321 -10.85 18.52 -30.69
N ALA A 322 -11.45 17.66 -31.52
CA ALA A 322 -12.54 16.77 -31.07
C ALA A 322 -12.03 15.70 -30.09
N ALA A 323 -10.80 15.20 -30.29
CA ALA A 323 -10.13 14.30 -29.37
C ALA A 323 -9.74 15.01 -28.06
N VAL A 324 -9.30 16.28 -28.13
CA VAL A 324 -9.05 17.11 -26.94
C VAL A 324 -10.30 17.22 -26.07
N GLU A 325 -11.45 17.56 -26.67
CA GLU A 325 -12.74 17.66 -25.94
C GLU A 325 -13.08 16.34 -25.23
N ARG A 326 -12.97 15.21 -25.93
CA ARG A 326 -13.21 13.88 -25.34
C ARG A 326 -12.24 13.58 -24.19
N GLY A 327 -10.96 13.93 -24.36
CA GLY A 327 -9.95 13.77 -23.32
C GLY A 327 -10.27 14.55 -22.06
N LEU A 328 -10.66 15.82 -22.18
CA LEU A 328 -11.08 16.67 -21.07
C LEU A 328 -12.34 16.14 -20.38
N VAL A 329 -13.30 15.63 -21.15
CA VAL A 329 -14.50 14.96 -20.60
C VAL A 329 -14.12 13.72 -19.78
N ASN A 330 -13.16 12.92 -20.25
CA ASN A 330 -12.69 11.74 -19.50
C ASN A 330 -12.05 12.13 -18.16
N VAL A 331 -11.23 13.19 -18.13
CA VAL A 331 -10.65 13.70 -16.87
C VAL A 331 -11.74 14.23 -15.94
N ARG A 332 -12.68 15.01 -16.47
CA ARG A 332 -13.82 15.55 -15.70
C ARG A 332 -14.64 14.44 -15.04
N ALA A 333 -14.94 13.36 -15.79
CA ALA A 333 -15.71 12.22 -15.29
C ALA A 333 -15.05 11.51 -14.08
N ILE A 334 -13.72 11.50 -14.01
CA ILE A 334 -12.99 10.95 -12.85
C ILE A 334 -13.31 11.77 -11.59
N TYR A 335 -13.23 13.09 -11.70
CA TYR A 335 -13.50 14.00 -10.58
C TYR A 335 -14.98 14.01 -10.18
N ASP A 336 -15.90 14.03 -11.14
CA ASP A 336 -17.34 13.91 -10.88
C ASP A 336 -17.67 12.60 -10.15
N GLY A 337 -17.02 11.50 -10.54
CA GLY A 337 -17.13 10.24 -9.82
C GLY A 337 -16.67 10.34 -8.36
N SER A 338 -15.62 11.10 -8.08
CA SER A 338 -15.11 11.33 -6.72
C SER A 338 -16.00 12.26 -5.89
N VAL A 339 -16.60 13.28 -6.50
CA VAL A 339 -17.63 14.14 -5.89
C VAL A 339 -18.85 13.30 -5.52
N LYS A 340 -19.36 12.50 -6.46
CA LYS A 340 -20.52 11.62 -6.23
C LYS A 340 -20.29 10.61 -5.08
N ARG A 341 -19.04 10.19 -4.87
CA ARG A 341 -18.63 9.30 -3.77
C ARG A 341 -18.30 10.05 -2.47
N GLY A 342 -18.46 11.36 -2.41
CA GLY A 342 -18.16 12.19 -1.25
C GLY A 342 -16.67 12.24 -0.88
N ARG A 343 -15.77 11.91 -1.82
CA ARG A 343 -14.31 11.93 -1.59
C ARG A 343 -13.67 13.29 -1.83
N MET A 344 -14.36 14.18 -2.54
CA MET A 344 -13.95 15.56 -2.75
C MET A 344 -15.20 16.45 -2.91
N THR A 345 -15.03 17.76 -2.70
CA THR A 345 -16.09 18.75 -2.95
C THR A 345 -16.09 19.17 -4.42
N GLN A 346 -17.22 19.72 -4.91
CA GLN A 346 -17.30 20.26 -6.27
C GLN A 346 -16.26 21.36 -6.51
N ALA A 347 -16.06 22.25 -5.53
CA ALA A 347 -15.07 23.33 -5.64
C ALA A 347 -13.63 22.81 -5.85
N ILE A 348 -13.23 21.74 -5.16
CA ILE A 348 -11.92 21.11 -5.38
C ILE A 348 -11.88 20.47 -6.77
N ALA A 349 -12.97 19.84 -7.19
CA ALA A 349 -13.07 19.19 -8.49
C ALA A 349 -12.93 20.19 -9.66
N ASP A 350 -13.50 21.38 -9.52
CA ASP A 350 -13.41 22.47 -10.50
C ASP A 350 -12.01 23.11 -10.51
N GLU A 351 -11.38 23.31 -9.34
CA GLU A 351 -9.99 23.76 -9.22
C GLU A 351 -9.02 22.80 -9.92
N ARG A 352 -9.20 21.49 -9.70
CA ARG A 352 -8.36 20.47 -10.32
C ARG A 352 -8.48 20.49 -11.85
N MET A 353 -9.69 20.63 -12.38
CA MET A 353 -9.93 20.77 -13.82
C MET A 353 -9.39 22.06 -14.40
N ALA A 354 -9.48 23.19 -13.68
CA ALA A 354 -8.96 24.47 -14.14
C ALA A 354 -7.45 24.45 -14.39
N GLY A 355 -6.71 23.56 -13.72
CA GLY A 355 -5.28 23.35 -13.98
C GLY A 355 -4.96 22.35 -15.09
N VAL A 356 -5.95 21.90 -15.89
CA VAL A 356 -5.76 21.06 -17.08
C VAL A 356 -6.00 21.89 -18.34
N THR A 357 -4.97 22.04 -19.16
CA THR A 357 -5.06 22.71 -20.47
C THR A 357 -5.06 21.66 -21.57
N GLY A 358 -6.13 21.58 -22.36
CA GLY A 358 -6.19 20.69 -23.52
C GLY A 358 -5.71 21.40 -24.79
N GLY A 359 -5.03 20.67 -25.68
CA GLY A 359 -4.63 21.17 -27.00
C GLY A 359 -4.20 20.07 -27.96
N ASP A 360 -4.04 20.41 -29.23
CA ASP A 360 -3.56 19.51 -30.28
C ASP A 360 -2.23 19.96 -30.90
N ASP A 361 -1.66 21.06 -30.39
CA ASP A 361 -0.37 21.60 -30.77
C ASP A 361 0.72 21.27 -29.73
N TYR A 362 1.80 20.67 -30.21
CA TYR A 362 2.96 20.32 -29.39
C TYR A 362 3.76 21.56 -28.94
N ALA A 363 3.56 22.74 -29.54
CA ALA A 363 4.19 23.99 -29.08
C ALA A 363 3.83 24.33 -27.62
N LEU A 364 2.68 23.85 -27.11
CA LEU A 364 2.29 23.97 -25.71
C LEU A 364 3.25 23.27 -24.73
N LEU A 365 4.14 22.40 -25.23
CA LEU A 365 5.08 21.62 -24.43
C LEU A 365 6.43 22.30 -24.23
N ALA A 366 6.65 23.48 -24.83
CA ALA A 366 7.93 24.18 -24.80
C ALA A 366 8.43 24.48 -23.37
N ASP A 367 7.52 24.62 -22.40
CA ASP A 367 7.86 24.90 -21.01
C ASP A 367 7.56 23.75 -20.01
N THR A 368 7.36 22.53 -20.51
CA THR A 368 7.01 21.38 -19.68
C THR A 368 8.23 20.66 -19.09
N ASP A 369 8.22 20.37 -17.79
CA ASP A 369 9.31 19.64 -17.12
C ASP A 369 9.25 18.11 -17.34
N LEU A 370 8.03 17.54 -17.45
CA LEU A 370 7.78 16.10 -17.62
C LEU A 370 6.68 15.83 -18.66
N VAL A 371 6.94 14.97 -19.65
CA VAL A 371 5.92 14.52 -20.61
C VAL A 371 5.73 13.00 -20.51
N ILE A 372 4.48 12.55 -20.37
CA ILE A 372 4.12 11.12 -20.31
C ILE A 372 3.25 10.76 -21.52
N GLU A 373 3.78 9.91 -22.40
CA GLU A 373 3.08 9.34 -23.54
C GLU A 373 2.16 8.19 -23.10
N ALA A 374 0.87 8.28 -23.44
CA ALA A 374 -0.17 7.30 -23.16
C ALA A 374 -1.11 7.06 -24.38
N VAL A 375 -0.53 7.07 -25.58
CA VAL A 375 -1.20 6.77 -26.84
C VAL A 375 -1.28 5.25 -27.09
N PHE A 376 -1.84 4.87 -28.23
CA PHE A 376 -2.07 3.48 -28.61
C PHE A 376 -0.78 2.64 -28.58
N GLU A 377 -0.92 1.35 -28.24
CA GLU A 377 0.19 0.42 -28.05
C GLU A 377 0.72 -0.09 -29.41
N ASP A 378 1.28 0.83 -30.21
CA ASP A 378 1.92 0.56 -31.50
C ASP A 378 3.27 1.29 -31.59
N LEU A 379 4.32 0.58 -32.02
CA LEU A 379 5.67 1.10 -32.03
C LEU A 379 5.84 2.29 -32.98
N ALA A 380 5.23 2.25 -34.18
CA ALA A 380 5.35 3.31 -35.16
C ALA A 380 4.65 4.58 -34.68
N VAL A 381 3.46 4.42 -34.10
CA VAL A 381 2.70 5.53 -33.48
C VAL A 381 3.51 6.17 -32.35
N LYS A 382 4.09 5.38 -31.44
CA LYS A 382 4.90 5.92 -30.33
C LYS A 382 6.17 6.62 -30.82
N ARG A 383 6.91 6.03 -31.77
CA ARG A 383 8.10 6.67 -32.36
C ARG A 383 7.76 8.03 -32.97
N ALA A 384 6.68 8.12 -33.74
CA ALA A 384 6.23 9.38 -34.33
C ALA A 384 5.86 10.45 -33.27
N VAL A 385 5.30 10.04 -32.13
CA VAL A 385 5.07 10.93 -30.99
C VAL A 385 6.39 11.42 -30.41
N PHE A 386 7.33 10.52 -30.12
CA PHE A 386 8.61 10.88 -29.49
C PHE A 386 9.54 11.71 -30.38
N GLU A 387 9.44 11.58 -31.71
CA GLU A 387 10.09 12.48 -32.66
C GLU A 387 9.59 13.93 -32.52
N LYS A 388 8.26 14.12 -32.44
CA LYS A 388 7.65 15.43 -32.20
C LYS A 388 8.02 15.98 -30.82
N LEU A 389 7.99 15.14 -29.78
CA LEU A 389 8.40 15.53 -28.42
C LEU A 389 9.87 15.97 -28.38
N SER A 390 10.75 15.28 -29.11
CA SER A 390 12.18 15.63 -29.19
C SER A 390 12.40 17.04 -29.70
N SER A 391 11.54 17.50 -30.62
CA SER A 391 11.63 18.83 -31.24
C SER A 391 10.92 19.91 -30.42
N ALA A 392 9.80 19.58 -29.77
CA ALA A 392 8.94 20.56 -29.09
C ALA A 392 9.34 20.82 -27.63
N CYS A 393 9.94 19.84 -26.96
CA CYS A 393 10.32 19.95 -25.54
C CYS A 393 11.76 20.44 -25.37
N ARG A 394 12.01 21.19 -24.30
CA ARG A 394 13.37 21.61 -23.91
C ARG A 394 14.30 20.39 -23.76
N PRO A 395 15.61 20.51 -24.04
CA PRO A 395 16.59 19.42 -23.92
C PRO A 395 16.61 18.72 -22.55
N ASP A 396 16.22 19.41 -21.49
CA ASP A 396 16.22 18.92 -20.10
C ASP A 396 14.87 18.33 -19.63
N ALA A 397 13.80 18.43 -20.42
CA ALA A 397 12.50 17.85 -20.09
C ALA A 397 12.58 16.31 -20.01
N VAL A 398 11.98 15.70 -18.99
CA VAL A 398 11.89 14.24 -18.88
C VAL A 398 10.83 13.73 -19.82
N LEU A 399 11.19 12.76 -20.65
CA LEU A 399 10.28 12.12 -21.60
C LEU A 399 9.98 10.70 -21.12
N ALA A 400 8.71 10.35 -20.97
CA ALA A 400 8.31 9.05 -20.46
C ALA A 400 7.26 8.37 -21.32
N THR A 401 7.34 7.05 -21.45
CA THR A 401 6.29 6.23 -22.06
C THR A 401 5.55 5.41 -21.00
N ASN A 402 4.22 5.32 -21.12
CA ASN A 402 3.37 4.43 -20.31
C ASN A 402 3.22 3.02 -20.92
N THR A 403 4.01 2.66 -21.94
CA THR A 403 3.92 1.33 -22.58
C THR A 403 3.96 0.19 -21.56
N SER A 404 3.27 -0.91 -21.87
CA SER A 404 3.22 -2.11 -21.03
C SER A 404 3.93 -3.32 -21.64
N TYR A 405 4.12 -3.34 -22.97
CA TYR A 405 4.61 -4.52 -23.71
C TYR A 405 5.65 -4.20 -24.80
N LEU A 406 5.80 -2.94 -25.21
CA LEU A 406 6.83 -2.56 -26.19
C LEU A 406 8.15 -2.30 -25.48
N ASP A 407 9.25 -2.61 -26.16
CA ASP A 407 10.60 -2.32 -25.69
C ASP A 407 10.84 -0.79 -25.63
N PRO A 408 11.06 -0.20 -24.42
CA PRO A 408 11.34 1.22 -24.30
C PRO A 408 12.59 1.66 -25.06
N ASN A 409 13.60 0.80 -25.26
CA ASN A 409 14.75 1.12 -26.12
C ASN A 409 14.30 1.35 -27.55
N ALA A 410 13.44 0.45 -28.08
CA ALA A 410 12.93 0.57 -29.43
C ALA A 410 12.07 1.82 -29.61
N ILE A 411 11.30 2.23 -28.60
CA ILE A 411 10.52 3.48 -28.63
C ILE A 411 11.45 4.70 -28.64
N SER A 412 12.50 4.70 -27.83
CA SER A 412 13.44 5.82 -27.68
C SER A 412 14.47 5.95 -28.80
N ASP A 413 14.48 4.99 -29.73
CA ASP A 413 15.39 5.01 -30.89
C ASP A 413 15.16 6.26 -31.74
N GLY A 414 16.21 7.07 -31.93
CA GLY A 414 16.14 8.36 -32.62
C GLY A 414 15.67 9.55 -31.77
N VAL A 415 15.33 9.35 -30.49
CA VAL A 415 14.99 10.46 -29.58
C VAL A 415 16.23 11.30 -29.30
N SER A 416 16.12 12.62 -29.44
CA SER A 416 17.20 13.55 -29.08
C SER A 416 17.36 13.60 -27.56
N HIS A 417 18.61 13.60 -27.09
CA HIS A 417 18.95 13.48 -25.66
C HIS A 417 18.31 12.25 -24.99
N PRO A 418 18.62 11.02 -25.46
CA PRO A 418 17.96 9.79 -24.99
C PRO A 418 18.15 9.53 -23.49
N GLU A 419 19.14 10.18 -22.85
CA GLU A 419 19.38 10.10 -21.41
C GLU A 419 18.25 10.66 -20.54
N ARG A 420 17.33 11.45 -21.12
CA ARG A 420 16.12 11.99 -20.47
C ARG A 420 14.88 11.10 -20.63
N PHE A 421 15.01 9.97 -21.31
CA PHE A 421 13.90 9.06 -21.58
C PHE A 421 13.83 7.93 -20.55
N LEU A 422 12.63 7.52 -20.14
CA LEU A 422 12.37 6.29 -19.38
C LEU A 422 10.94 5.75 -19.58
N GLY A 423 10.67 4.52 -19.16
CA GLY A 423 9.31 4.02 -18.99
C GLY A 423 8.73 4.40 -17.62
N LEU A 424 7.48 4.85 -17.59
CA LEU A 424 6.66 5.07 -16.40
C LEU A 424 5.34 4.31 -16.58
N HIS A 425 5.35 3.02 -16.25
CA HIS A 425 4.23 2.12 -16.48
C HIS A 425 3.21 2.21 -15.33
N PHE A 426 2.12 2.95 -15.57
CA PHE A 426 0.98 3.05 -14.65
C PHE A 426 0.01 1.88 -14.85
N PHE A 427 -0.66 1.52 -13.76
CA PHE A 427 -1.66 0.46 -13.75
C PHE A 427 -3.08 1.03 -13.78
N SER A 428 -3.95 0.47 -14.62
CA SER A 428 -5.33 0.95 -14.75
C SER A 428 -6.21 0.55 -13.55
N PRO A 429 -7.04 1.46 -13.00
CA PRO A 429 -7.12 2.89 -13.30
C PRO A 429 -5.96 3.69 -12.68
N ALA A 430 -5.27 4.50 -13.48
CA ALA A 430 -4.00 5.14 -13.10
C ALA A 430 -4.08 6.10 -11.89
N HIS A 431 -5.22 6.71 -11.60
CA HIS A 431 -5.41 7.57 -10.43
C HIS A 431 -5.70 6.79 -9.13
N ILE A 432 -6.05 5.49 -9.22
CA ILE A 432 -6.38 4.63 -8.08
C ILE A 432 -5.24 3.70 -7.74
N MET A 433 -4.70 3.00 -8.74
CA MET A 433 -3.71 1.94 -8.54
C MET A 433 -2.42 2.51 -7.95
N LYS A 434 -1.84 1.82 -6.97
CA LYS A 434 -0.67 2.33 -6.24
C LYS A 434 0.64 2.02 -6.94
N LEU A 435 0.72 0.97 -7.73
CA LEU A 435 1.95 0.57 -8.40
C LEU A 435 2.35 1.54 -9.54
N LEU A 436 3.65 1.83 -9.62
CA LEU A 436 4.30 2.42 -10.78
C LEU A 436 5.59 1.65 -11.07
N GLU A 437 5.66 0.96 -12.21
CA GLU A 437 6.91 0.35 -12.67
C GLU A 437 7.73 1.40 -13.43
N ILE A 438 8.97 1.61 -13.00
CA ILE A 438 9.91 2.59 -13.56
C ILE A 438 10.97 1.83 -14.36
N VAL A 439 11.00 2.05 -15.66
CA VAL A 439 11.74 1.21 -16.62
C VAL A 439 12.83 2.03 -17.33
N PRO A 440 14.05 2.11 -16.78
CA PRO A 440 15.14 2.80 -17.48
C PRO A 440 15.57 2.04 -18.75
N THR A 441 15.94 2.78 -19.78
CA THR A 441 16.67 2.26 -20.95
C THR A 441 18.17 2.18 -20.65
N GLY A 442 18.94 1.64 -21.60
CA GLY A 442 20.40 1.68 -21.51
C GLY A 442 21.00 3.09 -21.48
N ALA A 443 20.26 4.11 -21.95
CA ALA A 443 20.71 5.50 -22.00
C ALA A 443 20.23 6.34 -20.80
N THR A 444 19.14 5.94 -20.12
CA THR A 444 18.53 6.73 -19.03
C THR A 444 19.57 7.14 -17.99
N SER A 445 19.69 8.45 -17.77
CA SER A 445 20.61 8.97 -16.76
C SER A 445 20.13 8.64 -15.33
N PRO A 446 21.04 8.50 -14.35
CA PRO A 446 20.67 8.27 -12.96
C PRO A 446 19.78 9.38 -12.37
N GLU A 447 19.97 10.63 -12.81
CA GLU A 447 19.17 11.79 -12.42
C GLU A 447 17.70 11.64 -12.87
N VAL A 448 17.48 11.19 -14.10
CA VAL A 448 16.14 10.98 -14.67
C VAL A 448 15.46 9.78 -14.03
N LEU A 449 16.21 8.72 -13.74
CA LEU A 449 15.72 7.60 -12.94
C LEU A 449 15.29 8.06 -11.53
N ALA A 450 16.11 8.85 -10.84
CA ALA A 450 15.77 9.46 -9.55
C ALA A 450 14.53 10.36 -9.64
N THR A 451 14.36 11.06 -10.76
CA THR A 451 13.19 11.89 -11.04
C THR A 451 11.91 11.05 -11.13
N GLY A 452 11.98 9.87 -11.75
CA GLY A 452 10.86 8.91 -11.76
C GLY A 452 10.44 8.47 -10.35
N PHE A 453 11.40 8.16 -9.48
CA PHE A 453 11.12 7.81 -8.08
C PHE A 453 10.58 9.01 -7.27
N ALA A 454 11.08 10.22 -7.52
CA ALA A 454 10.58 11.43 -6.91
C ALA A 454 9.13 11.73 -7.33
N LEU A 455 8.81 11.56 -8.62
CA LEU A 455 7.45 11.66 -9.14
C LEU A 455 6.54 10.63 -8.47
N ALA A 456 6.95 9.36 -8.35
CA ALA A 456 6.15 8.33 -7.70
C ALA A 456 5.77 8.72 -6.26
N ARG A 457 6.72 9.31 -5.51
CA ARG A 457 6.47 9.84 -4.16
C ARG A 457 5.47 10.98 -4.17
N LEU A 458 5.63 11.93 -5.09
CA LEU A 458 4.72 13.06 -5.27
C LEU A 458 3.28 12.58 -5.55
N LEU A 459 3.15 11.53 -6.36
CA LEU A 459 1.87 10.90 -6.71
C LEU A 459 1.34 9.90 -5.67
N ALA A 460 2.04 9.73 -4.54
CA ALA A 460 1.75 8.71 -3.52
C ALA A 460 1.57 7.29 -4.10
N LYS A 461 2.42 6.94 -5.07
CA LYS A 461 2.60 5.61 -5.67
C LYS A 461 3.68 4.82 -4.94
N ILE A 462 3.68 3.51 -5.14
CA ILE A 462 4.73 2.57 -4.79
C ILE A 462 5.58 2.34 -6.05
N PRO A 463 6.76 2.97 -6.14
CA PRO A 463 7.65 2.79 -7.28
C PRO A 463 8.42 1.49 -7.18
N VAL A 464 8.58 0.80 -8.30
CA VAL A 464 9.49 -0.33 -8.43
C VAL A 464 10.31 -0.16 -9.70
N ARG A 465 11.64 -0.29 -9.60
CA ARG A 465 12.51 -0.34 -10.78
C ARG A 465 12.32 -1.68 -11.48
N ALA A 466 12.00 -1.66 -12.76
CA ALA A 466 11.91 -2.85 -13.59
C ALA A 466 12.90 -2.76 -14.77
N GLY A 467 13.50 -3.89 -15.12
CA GLY A 467 14.26 -4.06 -16.36
C GLY A 467 13.32 -4.27 -17.55
N ILE A 468 13.92 -4.18 -18.74
CA ILE A 468 13.18 -4.30 -20.00
C ILE A 468 13.03 -5.77 -20.36
N CYS A 469 11.79 -6.26 -20.35
CA CYS A 469 11.37 -7.52 -20.95
C CYS A 469 9.88 -7.46 -21.29
N ASP A 470 9.36 -8.44 -22.01
CA ASP A 470 7.95 -8.46 -22.41
C ASP A 470 6.99 -8.57 -21.19
N GLY A 471 6.38 -7.44 -20.83
CA GLY A 471 5.49 -7.31 -19.68
C GLY A 471 6.19 -6.99 -18.36
N PHE A 472 7.46 -6.58 -18.39
CA PHE A 472 8.27 -6.18 -17.24
C PHE A 472 8.18 -7.22 -16.09
N ILE A 473 7.84 -6.80 -14.87
CA ILE A 473 7.66 -7.71 -13.74
C ILE A 473 6.21 -8.21 -13.70
N GLY A 474 5.27 -7.28 -13.59
CA GLY A 474 3.88 -7.60 -13.30
C GLY A 474 3.18 -8.44 -14.37
N ASN A 475 3.22 -7.96 -15.62
CA ASN A 475 2.47 -8.58 -16.71
C ASN A 475 3.12 -9.89 -17.14
N ARG A 476 4.45 -10.01 -17.01
CA ARG A 476 5.19 -11.25 -17.19
C ARG A 476 4.69 -12.35 -16.25
N ILE A 477 4.59 -12.07 -14.94
CA ILE A 477 4.04 -13.02 -13.97
C ILE A 477 2.54 -13.31 -14.26
N LEU A 478 1.76 -12.27 -14.65
CA LEU A 478 0.34 -12.45 -14.97
C LEU A 478 0.12 -13.42 -16.14
N LYS A 479 1.00 -13.44 -17.15
CA LYS A 479 0.93 -14.42 -18.26
C LYS A 479 1.01 -15.85 -17.72
N VAL A 480 1.93 -16.12 -16.80
CA VAL A 480 2.06 -17.43 -16.14
C VAL A 480 0.80 -17.75 -15.33
N THR A 481 0.28 -16.80 -14.54
CA THR A 481 -0.96 -16.99 -13.78
C THR A 481 -2.13 -17.41 -14.67
N ARG A 482 -2.31 -16.74 -15.81
CA ARG A 482 -3.41 -17.05 -16.76
C ARG A 482 -3.22 -18.42 -17.41
N ALA A 483 -2.01 -18.71 -17.87
CA ALA A 483 -1.69 -20.00 -18.48
C ALA A 483 -1.95 -21.15 -17.49
N GLN A 484 -1.54 -21.00 -16.23
CA GLN A 484 -1.77 -22.01 -15.19
C GLN A 484 -3.26 -22.19 -14.89
N ALA A 485 -4.02 -21.10 -14.77
CA ALA A 485 -5.47 -21.18 -14.58
C ALA A 485 -6.14 -21.99 -15.71
N GLU A 486 -5.78 -21.75 -16.97
CA GLU A 486 -6.30 -22.55 -18.09
C GLU A 486 -5.83 -24.01 -18.08
N ARG A 487 -4.57 -24.30 -17.73
CA ARG A 487 -4.07 -25.68 -17.59
C ARG A 487 -4.90 -26.49 -16.60
N LEU A 488 -5.32 -25.88 -15.49
CA LEU A 488 -6.18 -26.54 -14.52
C LEU A 488 -7.53 -26.94 -15.11
N LEU A 489 -8.12 -26.12 -15.98
CA LEU A 489 -9.38 -26.45 -16.65
C LEU A 489 -9.24 -27.72 -17.50
N LEU A 490 -8.12 -27.85 -18.20
CA LEU A 490 -7.84 -29.01 -19.07
C LEU A 490 -7.55 -30.30 -18.30
N SER A 491 -7.36 -30.20 -16.98
CA SER A 491 -7.10 -31.32 -16.07
C SER A 491 -8.25 -31.57 -15.08
N GLY A 492 -9.41 -30.95 -15.27
CA GLY A 492 -10.64 -31.27 -14.52
C GLY A 492 -11.13 -30.19 -13.55
N ALA A 493 -10.48 -29.02 -13.47
CA ALA A 493 -11.01 -27.90 -12.71
C ALA A 493 -12.07 -27.12 -13.50
N THR A 494 -12.90 -26.35 -12.81
CA THR A 494 -13.84 -25.40 -13.43
C THR A 494 -13.41 -23.96 -13.15
N PRO A 495 -13.86 -22.96 -13.96
CA PRO A 495 -13.55 -21.56 -13.68
C PRO A 495 -13.95 -21.14 -12.26
N SER A 496 -15.14 -21.54 -11.81
CA SER A 496 -15.63 -21.25 -10.46
C SER A 496 -14.78 -21.88 -9.36
N ALA A 497 -14.30 -23.13 -9.55
CA ALA A 497 -13.45 -23.79 -8.56
C ALA A 497 -12.09 -23.08 -8.44
N VAL A 498 -11.50 -22.67 -9.56
CA VAL A 498 -10.26 -21.89 -9.58
C VAL A 498 -10.45 -20.53 -8.91
N ASP A 499 -11.48 -19.79 -9.29
CA ASP A 499 -11.76 -18.48 -8.69
C ASP A 499 -12.05 -18.57 -7.19
N ALA A 500 -12.79 -19.61 -6.76
CA ALA A 500 -13.03 -19.89 -5.35
C ALA A 500 -11.74 -20.19 -4.58
N ALA A 501 -10.89 -21.07 -5.10
CA ALA A 501 -9.61 -21.43 -4.48
C ALA A 501 -8.67 -20.22 -4.33
N LEU A 502 -8.59 -19.35 -5.34
CA LEU A 502 -7.71 -18.18 -5.28
C LEU A 502 -8.28 -17.07 -4.37
N ARG A 503 -9.61 -16.98 -4.25
CA ARG A 503 -10.27 -16.13 -3.23
C ARG A 503 -10.10 -16.70 -1.82
N ALA A 504 -10.09 -18.03 -1.67
CA ALA A 504 -9.77 -18.71 -0.41
C ALA A 504 -8.32 -18.47 -0.01
N PHE A 505 -7.39 -18.52 -0.97
CA PHE A 505 -5.99 -18.17 -0.80
C PHE A 505 -5.80 -16.72 -0.32
N GLY A 506 -6.61 -15.79 -0.84
CA GLY A 506 -6.69 -14.41 -0.34
C GLY A 506 -6.76 -13.32 -1.40
N LEU A 507 -6.83 -13.68 -2.69
CA LEU A 507 -7.01 -12.68 -3.75
C LEU A 507 -8.41 -12.04 -3.67
N PRO A 508 -8.54 -10.73 -3.98
CA PRO A 508 -9.83 -10.05 -3.96
C PRO A 508 -10.80 -10.56 -5.04
N MET A 509 -10.27 -11.12 -6.12
CA MET A 509 -11.01 -11.62 -7.28
C MET A 509 -10.26 -12.81 -7.87
N GLY A 510 -11.00 -13.81 -8.36
CA GLY A 510 -10.41 -14.95 -9.05
C GLY A 510 -9.85 -14.58 -10.43
N PRO A 511 -8.90 -15.37 -10.96
CA PRO A 511 -8.25 -15.07 -12.24
C PRO A 511 -9.20 -15.03 -13.44
N PHE A 512 -10.32 -15.77 -13.45
CA PHE A 512 -11.26 -15.75 -14.57
C PHE A 512 -12.22 -14.56 -14.49
N GLU A 513 -12.79 -14.29 -13.31
CA GLU A 513 -13.54 -13.04 -13.05
C GLU A 513 -12.73 -11.78 -13.39
N ALA A 514 -11.43 -11.77 -13.03
CA ALA A 514 -10.55 -10.64 -13.33
C ALA A 514 -10.32 -10.46 -14.84
N GLN A 515 -10.29 -11.55 -15.60
CA GLN A 515 -10.21 -11.49 -17.06
C GLN A 515 -11.53 -10.97 -17.66
N ASP A 516 -12.68 -11.40 -17.15
CA ASP A 516 -13.98 -10.91 -17.62
C ASP A 516 -14.21 -9.42 -17.30
N LEU A 517 -13.65 -8.94 -16.19
CA LEU A 517 -13.64 -7.52 -15.87
C LEU A 517 -12.71 -6.72 -16.80
N GLY A 518 -11.51 -7.24 -17.04
CA GLY A 518 -10.49 -6.57 -17.85
C GLY A 518 -10.77 -6.60 -19.36
N GLY A 519 -11.51 -7.59 -19.84
CA GLY A 519 -11.80 -7.82 -21.26
C GLY A 519 -10.87 -8.85 -21.89
N LEU A 520 -11.43 -9.95 -22.42
CA LEU A 520 -10.65 -11.01 -23.07
C LEU A 520 -10.08 -10.56 -24.43
N ASP A 521 -10.71 -9.59 -25.08
CA ASP A 521 -10.27 -8.99 -26.35
C ASP A 521 -8.94 -8.27 -26.22
N ILE A 522 -8.72 -7.54 -25.11
CA ILE A 522 -7.43 -6.87 -24.85
C ILE A 522 -6.32 -7.92 -24.74
N ALA A 523 -6.57 -9.01 -24.00
CA ALA A 523 -5.62 -10.11 -23.89
C ALA A 523 -5.40 -10.83 -25.23
N ALA A 524 -6.42 -10.96 -26.07
CA ALA A 524 -6.31 -11.54 -27.40
C ALA A 524 -5.42 -10.70 -28.34
N PHE A 525 -5.54 -9.37 -28.29
CA PHE A 525 -4.66 -8.48 -29.02
C PHE A 525 -3.19 -8.70 -28.61
N GLN A 526 -2.92 -8.81 -27.30
CA GLN A 526 -1.58 -9.09 -26.79
C GLN A 526 -1.06 -10.46 -27.22
N ARG A 527 -1.91 -11.50 -27.22
CA ARG A 527 -1.53 -12.84 -27.71
C ARG A 527 -1.20 -12.82 -29.20
N LYS A 528 -1.94 -12.07 -30.02
CA LYS A 528 -1.66 -11.89 -31.44
C LYS A 528 -0.30 -11.22 -31.65
N ALA A 529 -0.04 -10.12 -30.96
CA ALA A 529 1.25 -9.42 -31.04
C ALA A 529 2.42 -10.31 -30.59
N ALA A 530 2.22 -11.15 -29.56
CA ALA A 530 3.22 -12.12 -29.12
C ALA A 530 3.53 -13.18 -30.21
N ARG A 531 2.50 -13.70 -30.90
CA ARG A 531 2.69 -14.64 -32.03
C ARG A 531 3.44 -14.03 -33.19
N GLU A 532 3.18 -12.75 -33.50
CA GLU A 532 3.91 -12.03 -34.53
C GLU A 532 5.41 -11.88 -34.19
N ARG A 533 5.77 -11.96 -32.91
CA ARG A 533 7.18 -12.03 -32.43
C ARG A 533 7.74 -13.45 -32.34
N GLY A 534 6.93 -14.48 -32.61
CA GLY A 534 7.32 -15.89 -32.54
C GLY A 534 6.97 -16.60 -31.24
N ASP A 535 6.29 -15.95 -30.29
CA ASP A 535 5.84 -16.59 -29.06
C ASP A 535 4.63 -17.49 -29.30
N ILE A 536 4.44 -18.49 -28.43
CA ILE A 536 3.26 -19.37 -28.45
C ILE A 536 2.52 -19.26 -27.10
N PRO A 537 1.67 -18.21 -26.91
CA PRO A 537 0.90 -18.07 -25.69
C PRO A 537 -0.03 -19.26 -25.45
N PHE A 538 -0.03 -19.80 -24.23
CA PHE A 538 -0.95 -20.87 -23.84
C PHE A 538 -2.31 -20.30 -23.46
N ALA A 539 -3.31 -20.42 -24.34
CA ALA A 539 -4.66 -19.92 -24.13
C ALA A 539 -5.75 -20.71 -24.91
N PRO A 540 -5.79 -22.05 -24.81
CA PRO A 540 -6.64 -22.89 -25.67
C PRO A 540 -8.14 -22.59 -25.53
N VAL A 541 -8.62 -22.28 -24.31
CA VAL A 541 -10.03 -21.99 -24.08
C VAL A 541 -10.31 -20.52 -24.35
N ALA A 542 -9.47 -19.61 -23.85
CA ALA A 542 -9.70 -18.17 -23.99
C ALA A 542 -9.78 -17.72 -25.46
N GLU A 543 -9.03 -18.36 -26.35
CA GLU A 543 -9.08 -18.04 -27.78
C GLU A 543 -10.40 -18.41 -28.44
N ARG A 544 -10.98 -19.55 -28.07
CA ARG A 544 -12.31 -19.93 -28.52
C ARG A 544 -13.38 -18.98 -27.98
N LEU A 545 -13.24 -18.51 -26.74
CA LEU A 545 -14.14 -17.50 -26.18
C LEU A 545 -14.06 -16.18 -26.96
N CYS A 546 -12.84 -15.71 -27.29
CA CYS A 546 -12.66 -14.52 -28.12
C CYS A 546 -13.24 -14.68 -29.53
N ALA A 547 -13.09 -15.85 -30.16
CA ALA A 547 -13.68 -16.13 -31.47
C ALA A 547 -15.21 -16.09 -31.44
N LEU A 548 -15.83 -16.44 -30.31
CA LEU A 548 -17.26 -16.31 -30.06
C LEU A 548 -17.68 -14.91 -29.56
N GLN A 549 -16.78 -13.93 -29.59
CA GLN A 549 -17.00 -12.57 -29.09
C GLN A 549 -17.41 -12.49 -27.61
N ARG A 550 -17.04 -13.51 -26.83
CA ARG A 550 -17.24 -13.54 -25.37
C ARG A 550 -16.11 -12.79 -24.68
N PHE A 551 -16.21 -11.46 -24.65
CA PHE A 551 -15.19 -10.55 -24.13
C PHE A 551 -15.29 -10.23 -22.64
N GLY A 552 -16.21 -10.84 -21.90
CA GLY A 552 -16.41 -10.62 -20.46
C GLY A 552 -17.66 -9.79 -20.15
N GLN A 553 -17.61 -9.00 -19.07
CA GLN A 553 -18.77 -8.27 -18.55
C GLN A 553 -19.38 -7.31 -19.57
N LYS A 554 -18.54 -6.64 -20.38
CA LYS A 554 -18.99 -5.65 -21.38
C LYS A 554 -19.79 -6.26 -22.54
N SER A 555 -19.62 -7.55 -22.82
CA SER A 555 -20.34 -8.28 -23.87
C SER A 555 -21.43 -9.20 -23.31
N GLY A 556 -21.70 -9.14 -22.00
CA GLY A 556 -22.67 -10.04 -21.33
C GLY A 556 -22.18 -11.48 -21.17
N GLY A 557 -20.93 -11.79 -21.53
CA GLY A 557 -20.39 -13.15 -21.49
C GLY A 557 -18.89 -13.20 -21.78
N GLY A 558 -18.17 -13.98 -20.98
CA GLY A 558 -16.75 -14.30 -21.08
C GLY A 558 -16.50 -15.72 -20.59
N TRP A 559 -15.67 -15.88 -19.55
CA TRP A 559 -15.57 -17.13 -18.77
C TRP A 559 -16.88 -17.46 -18.03
N TYR A 560 -17.65 -16.43 -17.70
CA TYR A 560 -18.99 -16.52 -17.11
C TYR A 560 -20.04 -15.85 -17.99
N ASP A 561 -21.31 -16.13 -17.71
CA ASP A 561 -22.45 -15.38 -18.25
C ASP A 561 -22.86 -14.27 -17.29
N TYR A 562 -23.24 -13.11 -17.85
CA TYR A 562 -23.65 -11.92 -17.09
C TYR A 562 -25.01 -11.43 -17.56
N GLN A 563 -25.90 -11.12 -16.62
CA GLN A 563 -27.20 -10.53 -16.94
C GLN A 563 -27.06 -9.01 -17.13
N PRO A 564 -27.87 -8.36 -18.00
CA PRO A 564 -27.84 -6.92 -18.16
C PRO A 564 -28.04 -6.18 -16.82
N GLY A 565 -27.07 -5.34 -16.45
CA GLY A 565 -27.09 -4.58 -15.19
C GLY A 565 -26.63 -5.37 -13.95
N ASP A 566 -26.33 -6.65 -14.08
CA ASP A 566 -25.82 -7.51 -13.01
C ASP A 566 -24.37 -7.91 -13.29
N ARG A 567 -23.51 -7.79 -12.27
CA ARG A 567 -22.08 -8.12 -12.35
C ARG A 567 -21.75 -9.46 -11.71
N VAL A 568 -22.74 -10.17 -11.18
CA VAL A 568 -22.53 -11.49 -10.58
C VAL A 568 -22.20 -12.52 -11.68
N PRO A 569 -21.04 -13.20 -11.62
CA PRO A 569 -20.67 -14.23 -12.59
C PRO A 569 -21.56 -15.47 -12.45
N LYS A 570 -22.10 -15.96 -13.56
CA LYS A 570 -22.84 -17.23 -13.61
C LYS A 570 -22.06 -18.27 -14.43
N PRO A 571 -21.93 -19.52 -13.95
CA PRO A 571 -21.33 -20.60 -14.76
C PRO A 571 -22.01 -20.73 -16.11
N SER A 572 -21.23 -20.95 -17.17
CA SER A 572 -21.72 -20.99 -18.54
C SER A 572 -21.60 -22.39 -19.14
N GLU A 573 -22.70 -22.93 -19.66
CA GLU A 573 -22.73 -24.22 -20.36
C GLU A 573 -21.86 -24.20 -21.63
N THR A 574 -21.82 -23.06 -22.32
CA THR A 574 -20.97 -22.87 -23.51
C THR A 574 -19.49 -23.02 -23.13
N VAL A 575 -19.07 -22.39 -22.03
CA VAL A 575 -17.69 -22.46 -21.55
C VAL A 575 -17.35 -23.89 -21.09
N ALA A 576 -18.28 -24.55 -20.39
CA ALA A 576 -18.12 -25.95 -19.97
C ALA A 576 -17.93 -26.90 -21.16
N ALA A 577 -18.72 -26.73 -22.24
CA ALA A 577 -18.59 -27.52 -23.46
C ALA A 577 -17.23 -27.32 -24.14
N ILE A 578 -16.76 -26.07 -24.26
CA ILE A 578 -15.44 -25.76 -24.82
C ILE A 578 -14.33 -26.41 -23.98
N ILE A 579 -14.40 -26.30 -22.65
CA ILE A 579 -13.41 -26.92 -21.76
C ILE A 579 -13.41 -28.44 -21.96
N ALA A 580 -14.58 -29.09 -22.04
CA ALA A 580 -14.68 -30.54 -22.23
C ALA A 580 -14.05 -31.00 -23.56
N GLU A 581 -14.26 -30.24 -24.63
CA GLU A 581 -13.64 -30.50 -25.94
C GLU A 581 -12.12 -30.32 -25.89
N GLU A 582 -11.62 -29.21 -25.32
CA GLU A 582 -10.18 -28.96 -25.18
C GLU A 582 -9.50 -29.94 -24.21
N ALA A 583 -10.24 -30.49 -23.25
CA ALA A 583 -9.76 -31.48 -22.29
C ALA A 583 -9.80 -32.92 -22.82
N ALA A 584 -10.41 -33.17 -23.98
CA ALA A 584 -10.56 -34.50 -24.55
C ALA A 584 -9.20 -35.19 -24.72
N GLY A 585 -9.08 -36.42 -24.21
CA GLY A 585 -7.84 -37.20 -24.24
C GLY A 585 -6.75 -36.76 -23.24
N LYS A 586 -6.99 -35.71 -22.43
CA LYS A 586 -6.06 -35.26 -21.38
C LYS A 586 -6.38 -35.93 -20.05
N ARG A 587 -5.33 -36.12 -19.22
CA ARG A 587 -5.47 -36.70 -17.89
C ARG A 587 -6.30 -35.79 -16.98
N GLN A 588 -7.41 -36.32 -16.48
CA GLN A 588 -8.28 -35.63 -15.53
C GLN A 588 -7.87 -35.93 -14.09
N ARG A 589 -8.14 -34.98 -13.18
CA ARG A 589 -7.95 -35.15 -11.74
C ARG A 589 -9.03 -34.44 -10.93
N VAL A 590 -9.19 -34.89 -9.69
CA VAL A 590 -9.99 -34.20 -8.68
C VAL A 590 -9.11 -33.19 -7.99
N TRP A 591 -9.51 -31.92 -8.04
CA TRP A 591 -8.78 -30.81 -7.45
C TRP A 591 -9.42 -30.37 -6.12
N ASN A 592 -8.60 -30.14 -5.10
CA ASN A 592 -9.01 -29.37 -3.92
C ASN A 592 -8.48 -27.93 -3.99
N GLU A 593 -8.99 -27.05 -3.14
CA GLU A 593 -8.65 -25.62 -3.16
C GLU A 593 -7.15 -25.35 -2.93
N ALA A 594 -6.50 -26.11 -2.05
CA ALA A 594 -5.09 -25.92 -1.74
C ALA A 594 -4.20 -26.32 -2.93
N ASP A 595 -4.48 -27.46 -3.57
CA ASP A 595 -3.73 -27.93 -4.74
C ASP A 595 -3.92 -27.00 -5.94
N ILE A 596 -5.13 -26.44 -6.13
CA ILE A 596 -5.39 -25.41 -7.15
C ILE A 596 -4.54 -24.16 -6.87
N ALA A 597 -4.53 -23.69 -5.63
CA ALA A 597 -3.75 -22.52 -5.25
C ALA A 597 -2.26 -22.76 -5.50
N ASP A 598 -1.73 -23.93 -5.12
CA ASP A 598 -0.33 -24.31 -5.35
C ASP A 598 0.01 -24.34 -6.85
N ALA A 599 -0.85 -24.96 -7.65
CA ALA A 599 -0.64 -25.08 -9.10
C ALA A 599 -0.70 -23.74 -9.85
N ILE A 600 -1.17 -22.67 -9.20
CA ILE A 600 -1.16 -21.32 -9.78
C ILE A 600 -0.08 -20.44 -9.12
N VAL A 601 0.02 -20.44 -7.79
CA VAL A 601 0.92 -19.56 -7.03
C VAL A 601 2.37 -19.99 -7.16
N LEU A 602 2.69 -21.28 -7.09
CA LEU A 602 4.09 -21.71 -7.13
C LEU A 602 4.74 -21.51 -8.52
N PRO A 603 4.02 -21.70 -9.65
CA PRO A 603 4.56 -21.27 -10.94
C PRO A 603 4.77 -19.75 -11.05
N MET A 604 3.97 -18.91 -10.36
CA MET A 604 4.28 -17.48 -10.26
C MET A 604 5.60 -17.24 -9.54
N VAL A 605 5.86 -17.97 -8.45
CA VAL A 605 7.14 -17.88 -7.70
C VAL A 605 8.31 -18.30 -8.59
N ASN A 606 8.14 -19.35 -9.38
CA ASN A 606 9.15 -19.81 -10.31
C ASN A 606 9.50 -18.73 -11.35
N GLU A 607 8.48 -18.10 -11.94
CA GLU A 607 8.68 -17.00 -12.89
C GLU A 607 9.26 -15.74 -12.23
N ALA A 608 8.81 -15.42 -11.02
CA ALA A 608 9.37 -14.33 -10.23
C ALA A 608 10.86 -14.56 -9.91
N THR A 609 11.26 -15.82 -9.72
CA THR A 609 12.67 -16.16 -9.50
C THR A 609 13.50 -15.94 -10.77
N ARG A 610 12.97 -16.31 -11.96
CA ARG A 610 13.62 -16.00 -13.25
C ARG A 610 13.78 -14.48 -13.44
N ILE A 611 12.77 -13.70 -13.07
CA ILE A 611 12.82 -12.22 -13.10
C ILE A 611 13.97 -11.66 -12.24
N LEU A 612 14.28 -12.29 -11.09
CA LEU A 612 15.45 -11.92 -10.27
C LEU A 612 16.75 -12.35 -10.93
N GLU A 613 16.84 -13.59 -11.43
CA GLU A 613 18.05 -14.09 -12.10
C GLU A 613 18.45 -13.23 -13.31
N GLU A 614 17.46 -12.84 -14.10
CA GLU A 614 17.61 -11.99 -15.28
C GLU A 614 17.79 -10.51 -14.95
N ARG A 615 17.70 -10.14 -13.66
CA ARG A 615 17.79 -8.76 -13.14
C ARG A 615 16.75 -7.80 -13.73
N VAL A 616 15.60 -8.35 -14.10
CA VAL A 616 14.41 -7.54 -14.41
C VAL A 616 13.90 -6.91 -13.12
N ALA A 617 13.95 -7.61 -11.98
CA ALA A 617 13.89 -6.99 -10.66
C ALA A 617 15.24 -7.14 -9.96
N LEU A 618 15.62 -6.19 -9.11
CA LEU A 618 16.88 -6.27 -8.34
C LEU A 618 16.72 -6.97 -7.00
N ARG A 619 15.52 -6.95 -6.42
CA ARG A 619 15.20 -7.44 -5.07
C ARG A 619 13.89 -8.20 -5.07
N SER A 620 13.79 -9.24 -4.26
CA SER A 620 12.57 -10.04 -4.11
C SER A 620 11.39 -9.20 -3.62
N ALA A 621 11.66 -8.27 -2.69
CA ALA A 621 10.67 -7.35 -2.13
C ALA A 621 10.02 -6.44 -3.20
N ASP A 622 10.74 -6.09 -4.26
CA ASP A 622 10.20 -5.28 -5.35
C ASP A 622 9.13 -6.06 -6.15
N ILE A 623 9.36 -7.37 -6.37
CA ILE A 623 8.37 -8.25 -7.00
C ILE A 623 7.14 -8.43 -6.11
N ASP A 624 7.36 -8.57 -4.80
CA ASP A 624 6.26 -8.64 -3.82
C ASP A 624 5.38 -7.40 -3.89
N LEU A 625 5.97 -6.21 -3.92
CA LEU A 625 5.24 -4.95 -4.06
C LEU A 625 4.49 -4.86 -5.39
N VAL A 626 5.09 -5.30 -6.50
CA VAL A 626 4.41 -5.37 -7.81
C VAL A 626 3.16 -6.23 -7.71
N LYS A 627 3.25 -7.43 -7.14
CA LYS A 627 2.10 -8.34 -7.05
C LYS A 627 1.05 -7.89 -6.05
N ILE A 628 1.44 -7.25 -4.95
CA ILE A 628 0.52 -6.67 -3.97
C ILE A 628 -0.23 -5.46 -4.56
N HIS A 629 0.48 -4.49 -5.11
CA HIS A 629 -0.09 -3.20 -5.50
C HIS A 629 -0.63 -3.16 -6.94
N GLY A 630 -0.17 -4.07 -7.80
CA GLY A 630 -0.66 -4.21 -9.18
C GLY A 630 -1.72 -5.29 -9.36
N TYR A 631 -1.64 -6.38 -8.60
CA TYR A 631 -2.45 -7.59 -8.85
C TYR A 631 -3.21 -8.13 -7.63
N GLY A 632 -3.13 -7.44 -6.49
CA GLY A 632 -3.92 -7.78 -5.31
C GLY A 632 -3.49 -9.06 -4.60
N PHE A 633 -2.21 -9.44 -4.69
CA PHE A 633 -1.68 -10.52 -3.84
C PHE A 633 -1.90 -10.16 -2.35
N PRO A 634 -2.38 -11.09 -1.51
CA PRO A 634 -2.73 -10.79 -0.13
C PRO A 634 -1.53 -10.31 0.68
N ARG A 635 -1.58 -9.07 1.18
CA ARG A 635 -0.53 -8.45 2.00
C ARG A 635 -0.18 -9.26 3.25
N TRP A 636 -1.16 -9.91 3.86
CA TRP A 636 -0.96 -10.78 5.02
C TRP A 636 -0.23 -12.10 4.71
N ARG A 637 0.10 -12.34 3.44
CA ARG A 637 1.04 -13.37 2.99
C ARG A 637 2.37 -12.81 2.47
N GLY A 638 2.58 -11.49 2.49
CA GLY A 638 3.86 -10.84 2.22
C GLY A 638 4.17 -10.55 0.75
N GLY A 639 3.57 -11.30 -0.17
CA GLY A 639 3.93 -11.33 -1.59
C GLY A 639 4.39 -12.73 -2.00
N PRO A 640 4.46 -13.07 -3.30
CA PRO A 640 4.84 -14.41 -3.74
C PRO A 640 6.22 -14.85 -3.24
N MET A 641 7.21 -13.94 -3.19
CA MET A 641 8.58 -14.28 -2.79
C MET A 641 8.62 -14.56 -1.29
N HIS A 642 8.11 -13.63 -0.47
CA HIS A 642 7.99 -13.84 0.97
C HIS A 642 7.17 -15.09 1.33
N TYR A 643 6.05 -15.31 0.63
CA TYR A 643 5.21 -16.49 0.84
C TYR A 643 5.98 -17.80 0.59
N ALA A 644 6.78 -17.85 -0.47
CA ALA A 644 7.59 -19.02 -0.79
C ALA A 644 8.69 -19.27 0.26
N GLU A 645 9.37 -18.22 0.74
CA GLU A 645 10.36 -18.35 1.81
C GLU A 645 9.72 -18.81 3.12
N ALA A 646 8.59 -18.21 3.52
CA ALA A 646 7.86 -18.58 4.73
C ALA A 646 7.37 -20.03 4.70
N ARG A 647 6.99 -20.53 3.52
CA ARG A 647 6.63 -21.94 3.29
C ARG A 647 7.84 -22.89 3.33
N GLY A 648 9.02 -22.39 3.01
CA GLY A 648 10.24 -23.17 2.82
C GLY A 648 10.47 -23.50 1.35
N LEU A 649 11.56 -22.97 0.78
CA LEU A 649 11.87 -23.08 -0.65
C LEU A 649 12.10 -24.53 -1.12
N GLY A 650 12.59 -25.42 -0.24
CA GLY A 650 12.74 -26.85 -0.55
C GLY A 650 11.39 -27.53 -0.82
N ASP A 651 10.34 -27.20 -0.05
CA ASP A 651 8.99 -27.69 -0.31
C ASP A 651 8.44 -27.13 -1.63
N VAL A 652 8.64 -25.83 -1.88
CA VAL A 652 8.22 -25.18 -3.12
C VAL A 652 8.83 -25.86 -4.35
N VAL A 653 10.14 -26.15 -4.32
CA VAL A 653 10.83 -26.90 -5.39
C VAL A 653 10.22 -28.29 -5.56
N ALA A 654 9.99 -29.01 -4.47
CA ALA A 654 9.45 -30.37 -4.52
C ALA A 654 8.01 -30.41 -5.09
N VAL A 655 7.18 -29.42 -4.78
CA VAL A 655 5.81 -29.32 -5.34
C VAL A 655 5.86 -29.01 -6.83
N LEU A 656 6.69 -28.04 -7.24
CA LEU A 656 6.87 -27.69 -8.65
C LEU A 656 7.42 -28.85 -9.48
N ASP A 657 8.37 -29.63 -8.94
CA ASP A 657 8.87 -30.85 -9.60
C ASP A 657 7.74 -31.88 -9.84
N ARG A 658 6.83 -32.06 -8.86
CA ARG A 658 5.66 -32.93 -9.04
C ARG A 658 4.69 -32.39 -10.09
N LEU A 659 4.39 -31.10 -10.06
CA LEU A 659 3.52 -30.46 -11.06
C LEU A 659 4.13 -30.55 -12.46
N ALA A 660 5.46 -30.40 -12.58
CA ALA A 660 6.17 -30.53 -13.85
C ALA A 660 6.17 -31.96 -14.38
N ALA A 661 6.39 -32.97 -13.53
CA ALA A 661 6.29 -34.38 -13.90
C ALA A 661 4.89 -34.75 -14.43
N ASP A 662 3.86 -34.08 -13.94
CA ASP A 662 2.47 -34.22 -14.38
C ASP A 662 2.11 -33.37 -15.62
N GLY A 663 3.06 -32.59 -16.16
CA GLY A 663 2.84 -31.69 -17.30
C GLY A 663 1.98 -30.46 -16.98
N LEU A 664 1.82 -30.12 -15.70
CA LEU A 664 1.00 -29.01 -15.25
C LEU A 664 1.78 -27.70 -15.09
N ALA A 665 3.08 -27.77 -14.84
CA ALA A 665 3.93 -26.59 -14.71
C ALA A 665 5.27 -26.78 -15.42
N ASP A 666 6.00 -25.69 -15.60
CA ASP A 666 7.42 -25.79 -15.92
C ASP A 666 8.19 -26.33 -14.70
N PRO A 667 9.31 -27.03 -14.90
CA PRO A 667 10.18 -27.40 -13.78
C PRO A 667 10.71 -26.15 -13.04
N PRO A 668 11.08 -26.30 -11.75
CA PRO A 668 11.79 -25.26 -11.01
C PRO A 668 13.00 -24.74 -11.80
N CYS A 669 13.11 -23.42 -11.94
CA CYS A 669 14.27 -22.80 -12.54
C CYS A 669 15.51 -22.97 -11.65
N ASP A 670 16.69 -22.86 -12.25
CA ASP A 670 17.96 -23.03 -11.53
C ASP A 670 18.09 -22.03 -10.39
N GLY A 671 17.63 -20.79 -10.55
CA GLY A 671 17.64 -19.79 -9.49
C GLY A 671 16.85 -20.23 -8.27
N LEU A 672 15.68 -20.83 -8.46
CA LEU A 672 14.85 -21.28 -7.35
C LEU A 672 15.51 -22.43 -6.59
N ARG A 673 16.18 -23.34 -7.31
CA ARG A 673 16.97 -24.41 -6.67
C ARG A 673 18.15 -23.84 -5.88
N ARG A 674 18.90 -22.91 -6.45
CA ARG A 674 20.02 -22.23 -5.75
C ARG A 674 19.54 -21.45 -4.53
N ALA A 675 18.40 -20.76 -4.63
CA ALA A 675 17.79 -20.07 -3.49
C ALA A 675 17.36 -21.06 -2.39
N ALA A 676 16.82 -22.22 -2.77
CA ALA A 676 16.47 -23.27 -1.82
C ALA A 676 17.70 -23.84 -1.10
N GLU A 677 18.82 -24.06 -1.82
CA GLU A 677 20.09 -24.49 -1.23
C GLU A 677 20.69 -23.42 -0.30
N ALA A 678 20.56 -22.14 -0.66
CA ALA A 678 21.04 -21.02 0.14
C ALA A 678 20.11 -20.64 1.32
N GLY A 679 18.90 -21.20 1.38
CA GLY A 679 17.91 -20.92 2.41
C GLY A 679 17.14 -19.60 2.25
N GLY A 680 17.18 -18.96 1.07
CA GLY A 680 16.46 -17.71 0.79
C GLY A 680 16.82 -17.08 -0.56
N PHE A 681 16.02 -16.11 -1.00
CA PHE A 681 16.21 -15.38 -2.26
C PHE A 681 17.32 -14.33 -2.18
N SER A 682 17.78 -13.95 -0.98
CA SER A 682 18.85 -12.96 -0.79
C SER A 682 20.13 -13.31 -1.56
N ALA A 683 20.40 -14.59 -1.80
CA ALA A 683 21.53 -15.05 -2.63
C ALA A 683 21.41 -14.67 -4.12
N LEU A 684 20.22 -14.30 -4.59
CA LEU A 684 19.94 -13.84 -5.95
C LEU A 684 19.83 -12.32 -6.06
N GLU A 685 19.79 -11.60 -4.94
CA GLU A 685 19.63 -10.14 -4.92
C GLU A 685 20.95 -9.41 -5.21
N ARG A 686 20.85 -8.12 -5.58
CA ARG A 686 22.01 -7.26 -5.84
C ARG A 686 21.89 -5.88 -5.22
#